data_AF-A0A6M4PMN3-F1
#
_entry.id   AF-A0A6M4PMN3-F1
#
_cell.length_a   1.000
_cell.length_b   1.000
_cell.length_c   1.000
_cell.angle_alpha   90.00
_cell.angle_beta   90.00
_cell.angle_gamma   90.00
#
_symmetry.space_group_name_H-M   'P 1'
#
loop_
_entity.id
_entity.type
_entity.pdbx_description
1 polymer ?
#
loop_
_entity_poly.entity_id
_entity_poly.type
_entity_poly.pdbx_seq_one_letter_code
_entity_poly.pdbx_strand_id
1 'polypeptide(L)'
;MDLRLSALRGLPRRPRRLLAAGAAVVVLAGAGTWTAAVASDDPRAVRRSDQVMAVDGVRLDTSYFTPAGSGRHPAVLLAHGFGGSKDDMRRQAEDLARDGYAVLTWSARGFGGSTGKIGLNDPKGEVADVSRLVDWLARQPQVRLDKPGDPRVGVAGGSYGGAVSLLAAGYDHRVDAIAPAITYWNLADALFPNDVFKKLWAGVFVNTGGGCARFQPALCRMYERVAESGTPDPAARKLLEERSPSAVGDRIKVPTLLVQGQTDSLFPLGQADAAAKAIRANGAPVDVDWIAGGHDGGDMETSRVETRVRAWFDRYLKGDKGVDTGPAFRITRTGGVDSTDGTAQLRGASAAAYPGLRDDPRPMPLTGGTQRVASPAGASPPAVSALPGLGGSGGLAQLSALGVGVSLDFPGQYARFDSAPLTRDLRVTGTPTATVHITSTRDDAVLFGKVYDVGPDGKRQVLPARLVAPFRVTGAKAGKDVTVTLPAIDHEVQKGHRLRLVLASTDLGYASPAAPATYTVSLKGDLSVPTAPSVTTAAAPLPAWVWWLPAAGAAAALALLLTTRRRTSAPAPDPGLAEVPLVITGLSKRYAGSTDRYAVRDLSFRVEKGQVLGLLGPNGAGKTTTLRMLMGLIRPDAGEIRVFGHTIRPGASVLSRVGAFVEGAGFLPHLSGRENLELYWRATGRPPEDAHLDEALEIAGLGDALARAVRTYSQGMRQRLAIAQAMLGLPDLLILDEPTNGLDPPQIREMREVMIRYAAGGRTVIVSSHLLAEVEQSCTHLVVMDRGRLVQAGPVRDIVGSGDTLLVGTAVPVPEPVVEKVGALDGVASAVRTDDGLLIRLEPGGTAERLVVELVRLEVPVASVGPHRRLEDAFLTLIGGSA
;
A
#
# COMPACT_ATOMS: atom_id res chain seq x y z
N MET A 1 -16.16 -39.06 47.62
CA MET A 1 -16.64 -40.15 46.75
C MET A 1 -15.54 -40.48 45.76
N ASP A 2 -14.85 -41.59 46.04
CA ASP A 2 -13.92 -42.25 45.13
C ASP A 2 -14.66 -42.74 43.89
N LEU A 3 -14.21 -42.37 42.69
CA LEU A 3 -14.45 -43.14 41.47
C LEU A 3 -13.16 -43.14 40.63
N ARG A 4 -12.31 -44.13 40.93
CA ARG A 4 -11.23 -44.58 40.06
C ARG A 4 -11.85 -45.24 38.83
N LEU A 5 -11.60 -44.71 37.63
CA LEU A 5 -11.79 -45.42 36.38
C LEU A 5 -10.42 -45.83 35.83
N SER A 6 -10.01 -47.02 36.25
CA SER A 6 -8.93 -47.81 35.68
C SER A 6 -9.47 -48.67 34.54
N ALA A 7 -9.39 -48.19 33.30
CA ALA A 7 -9.43 -49.03 32.10
C ALA A 7 -8.93 -48.23 30.90
N LEU A 8 -7.75 -48.62 30.38
CA LEU A 8 -7.18 -48.37 29.04
C LEU A 8 -5.63 -48.33 29.15
N ARG A 9 -5.05 -49.45 29.62
CA ARG A 9 -3.67 -49.82 29.31
C ARG A 9 -3.75 -50.85 28.18
N GLY A 10 -3.16 -50.51 27.04
CA GLY A 10 -2.89 -51.47 25.97
C GLY A 10 -3.36 -51.05 24.59
N LEU A 11 -2.71 -50.04 23.99
CA LEU A 11 -2.70 -49.82 22.53
C LEU A 11 -1.31 -49.27 22.14
N PRO A 12 -0.66 -49.78 21.07
CA PRO A 12 0.72 -49.47 20.76
C PRO A 12 0.88 -48.04 20.24
N ARG A 13 1.92 -47.36 20.71
CA ARG A 13 2.36 -46.05 20.22
C ARG A 13 3.01 -46.18 18.84
N ARG A 14 2.26 -45.88 17.77
CA ARG A 14 2.78 -45.52 16.44
C ARG A 14 1.95 -44.36 15.84
N PRO A 15 2.48 -43.59 14.87
CA PRO A 15 2.83 -42.21 15.13
C PRO A 15 1.68 -41.23 14.87
N ARG A 16 1.43 -40.37 15.87
CA ARG A 16 0.54 -39.20 15.80
C ARG A 16 0.89 -38.17 14.70
N ARG A 17 2.02 -38.36 14.00
CA ARG A 17 2.44 -37.53 12.86
C ARG A 17 1.58 -37.78 11.60
N LEU A 18 1.02 -38.97 11.41
CA LEU A 18 0.20 -39.28 10.22
C LEU A 18 -1.22 -38.73 10.32
N LEU A 19 -1.80 -38.68 11.52
CA LEU A 19 -3.14 -38.09 11.73
C LEU A 19 -3.14 -36.57 11.63
N ALA A 20 -2.05 -35.90 12.04
CA ALA A 20 -1.88 -34.45 11.85
C ALA A 20 -1.63 -34.09 10.38
N ALA A 21 -0.89 -34.93 9.64
CA ALA A 21 -0.73 -34.79 8.19
C ALA A 21 -2.05 -35.03 7.44
N GLY A 22 -2.84 -36.03 7.85
CA GLY A 22 -4.16 -36.29 7.29
C GLY A 22 -5.15 -35.14 7.52
N ALA A 23 -5.16 -34.54 8.71
CA ALA A 23 -6.02 -33.38 9.00
C ALA A 23 -5.59 -32.13 8.21
N ALA A 24 -4.29 -31.90 8.03
CA ALA A 24 -3.78 -30.80 7.19
C ALA A 24 -4.12 -31.02 5.70
N VAL A 25 -4.05 -32.26 5.20
CA VAL A 25 -4.47 -32.60 3.83
C VAL A 25 -5.98 -32.48 3.66
N VAL A 26 -6.81 -32.82 4.65
CA VAL A 26 -8.27 -32.63 4.56
C VAL A 26 -8.68 -31.16 4.62
N VAL A 27 -7.96 -30.32 5.36
CA VAL A 27 -8.20 -28.86 5.36
C VAL A 27 -7.69 -28.20 4.07
N LEU A 28 -6.55 -28.64 3.54
CA LEU A 28 -6.02 -28.17 2.25
C LEU A 28 -6.84 -28.72 1.06
N ALA A 29 -7.37 -29.93 1.17
CA ALA A 29 -8.30 -30.50 0.19
C ALA A 29 -9.67 -29.83 0.30
N GLY A 30 -10.17 -29.53 1.50
CA GLY A 30 -11.42 -28.78 1.70
C GLY A 30 -11.36 -27.35 1.15
N ALA A 31 -10.22 -26.66 1.35
CA ALA A 31 -9.96 -25.35 0.75
C ALA A 31 -9.72 -25.43 -0.78
N GLY A 32 -9.06 -26.50 -1.25
CA GLY A 32 -8.82 -26.76 -2.67
C GLY A 32 -10.06 -27.22 -3.43
N THR A 33 -11.01 -27.91 -2.78
CA THR A 33 -12.27 -28.34 -3.39
C THR A 33 -13.29 -27.21 -3.45
N TRP A 34 -13.20 -26.20 -2.58
CA TRP A 34 -14.06 -25.02 -2.68
C TRP A 34 -13.60 -24.04 -3.77
N THR A 35 -12.31 -24.02 -4.12
CA THR A 35 -11.82 -23.27 -5.29
C THR A 35 -11.96 -24.07 -6.59
N ALA A 36 -11.89 -25.40 -6.54
CA ALA A 36 -12.08 -26.24 -7.74
C ALA A 36 -13.56 -26.49 -8.11
N ALA A 37 -14.50 -26.44 -7.16
CA ALA A 37 -15.93 -26.65 -7.45
C ALA A 37 -16.64 -25.43 -8.09
N VAL A 38 -15.92 -24.32 -8.33
CA VAL A 38 -16.44 -23.14 -9.07
C VAL A 38 -15.65 -22.91 -10.37
N ALA A 39 -14.78 -23.84 -10.74
CA ALA A 39 -13.96 -23.76 -11.95
C ALA A 39 -14.14 -25.02 -12.80
N SER A 40 -15.38 -25.33 -13.15
CA SER A 40 -15.69 -26.27 -14.23
C SER A 40 -16.93 -25.83 -14.98
N ASP A 41 -16.88 -24.64 -15.58
CA ASP A 41 -17.65 -24.35 -16.78
C ASP A 41 -16.62 -24.10 -17.88
N ASP A 42 -16.41 -25.11 -18.71
CA ASP A 42 -15.71 -24.96 -19.98
C ASP A 42 -16.51 -23.90 -20.78
N PRO A 43 -15.94 -22.71 -21.10
CA PRO A 43 -16.72 -21.61 -21.65
C PRO A 43 -17.36 -22.08 -22.96
N ARG A 44 -18.70 -22.12 -22.97
CA ARG A 44 -19.49 -22.51 -24.16
C ARG A 44 -18.95 -21.77 -25.37
N ALA A 45 -18.56 -22.49 -26.41
CA ALA A 45 -18.01 -21.89 -27.61
C ALA A 45 -19.02 -20.87 -28.21
N VAL A 46 -18.52 -19.76 -28.75
CA VAL A 46 -19.34 -18.72 -29.41
C VAL A 46 -18.99 -18.74 -30.90
N ARG A 47 -20.01 -18.72 -31.77
CA ARG A 47 -19.82 -18.56 -33.21
C ARG A 47 -20.01 -17.09 -33.58
N ARG A 48 -19.02 -16.51 -34.27
CA ARG A 48 -19.06 -15.15 -34.83
C ARG A 48 -19.14 -15.21 -36.35
N SER A 49 -19.98 -14.37 -36.94
CA SER A 49 -20.04 -14.10 -38.39
C SER A 49 -20.06 -12.59 -38.62
N ASP A 50 -19.09 -12.11 -39.39
CA ASP A 50 -19.04 -10.70 -39.82
C ASP A 50 -19.74 -10.55 -41.16
N GLN A 51 -20.56 -9.50 -41.31
CA GLN A 51 -21.38 -9.28 -42.49
C GLN A 51 -21.50 -7.78 -42.79
N VAL A 52 -21.65 -7.46 -44.07
CA VAL A 52 -22.01 -6.11 -44.53
C VAL A 52 -23.44 -6.13 -45.04
N MET A 53 -24.32 -5.40 -44.39
CA MET A 53 -25.75 -5.35 -44.69
C MET A 53 -26.09 -4.12 -45.52
N ALA A 54 -26.75 -4.31 -46.66
CA ALA A 54 -27.31 -3.19 -47.42
C ALA A 54 -28.66 -2.78 -46.80
N VAL A 55 -28.73 -1.54 -46.33
CA VAL A 55 -29.91 -0.96 -45.66
C VAL A 55 -30.19 0.41 -46.27
N ASP A 56 -31.33 0.55 -46.95
CA ASP A 56 -31.82 1.83 -47.50
C ASP A 56 -30.74 2.69 -48.19
N GLY A 57 -29.94 2.07 -49.06
CA GLY A 57 -28.90 2.73 -49.86
C GLY A 57 -27.54 2.94 -49.16
N VAL A 58 -27.41 2.53 -47.89
CA VAL A 58 -26.13 2.46 -47.17
C VAL A 58 -25.72 1.01 -46.89
N ARG A 59 -24.43 0.80 -46.72
CA ARG A 59 -23.84 -0.45 -46.21
C ARG A 59 -23.49 -0.28 -44.73
N LEU A 60 -24.04 -1.16 -43.90
CA LEU A 60 -23.75 -1.27 -42.47
C LEU A 60 -22.83 -2.45 -42.22
N ASP A 61 -21.74 -2.19 -41.50
CA ASP A 61 -20.79 -3.19 -41.04
C ASP A 61 -21.30 -3.82 -39.73
N THR A 62 -21.46 -5.14 -39.70
CA THR A 62 -22.14 -5.88 -38.63
C THR A 62 -21.37 -7.14 -38.21
N SER A 63 -21.57 -7.55 -36.95
CA SER A 63 -21.05 -8.80 -36.40
C SER A 63 -22.16 -9.53 -35.64
N TYR A 64 -22.42 -10.77 -36.02
CA TYR A 64 -23.44 -11.63 -35.41
C TYR A 64 -22.80 -12.75 -34.59
N PHE A 65 -23.23 -12.89 -33.34
CA PHE A 65 -22.70 -13.82 -32.36
C PHE A 65 -23.82 -14.77 -31.92
N THR A 66 -23.54 -16.07 -31.90
CA THR A 66 -24.51 -17.09 -31.48
C THR A 66 -23.88 -18.11 -30.53
N PRO A 67 -24.69 -18.67 -29.61
CA PRO A 67 -24.22 -19.74 -28.73
C PRO A 67 -23.85 -20.99 -29.53
N ALA A 68 -22.85 -21.76 -29.11
CA ALA A 68 -22.60 -23.08 -29.69
C ALA A 68 -23.71 -24.05 -29.30
N GLY A 69 -24.49 -24.50 -30.28
CA GLY A 69 -25.55 -25.48 -30.09
C GLY A 69 -26.64 -25.38 -31.14
N SER A 70 -27.65 -26.24 -31.03
CA SER A 70 -28.92 -26.12 -31.75
C SER A 70 -29.96 -25.48 -30.83
N GLY A 71 -30.73 -24.53 -31.36
CA GLY A 71 -31.75 -23.84 -30.55
C GLY A 71 -32.12 -22.46 -31.10
N ARG A 72 -33.25 -21.94 -30.64
CA ARG A 72 -33.68 -20.56 -30.86
C ARG A 72 -33.51 -19.76 -29.59
N HIS A 73 -32.89 -18.60 -29.72
CA HIS A 73 -32.44 -17.76 -28.61
C HIS A 73 -33.10 -16.38 -28.70
N PRO A 74 -33.45 -15.73 -27.56
CA PRO A 74 -33.72 -14.31 -27.58
C PRO A 74 -32.53 -13.55 -28.18
N ALA A 75 -32.82 -12.47 -28.89
CA ALA A 75 -31.81 -11.64 -29.52
C ALA A 75 -31.48 -10.39 -28.69
N VAL A 76 -30.25 -9.91 -28.82
CA VAL A 76 -29.83 -8.60 -28.28
C VAL A 76 -29.11 -7.81 -29.37
N LEU A 77 -29.54 -6.57 -29.56
CA LEU A 77 -28.85 -5.58 -30.38
C LEU A 77 -27.96 -4.73 -29.47
N LEU A 78 -26.64 -4.71 -29.75
CA LEU A 78 -25.69 -3.84 -29.02
C LEU A 78 -25.23 -2.68 -29.89
N ALA A 79 -25.59 -1.47 -29.45
CA ALA A 79 -25.25 -0.22 -30.11
C ALA A 79 -23.99 0.41 -29.49
N HIS A 80 -23.05 0.80 -30.33
CA HIS A 80 -21.80 1.44 -29.89
C HIS A 80 -22.01 2.89 -29.42
N GLY A 81 -21.08 3.37 -28.59
CA GLY A 81 -20.99 4.79 -28.20
C GLY A 81 -20.48 5.68 -29.34
N PHE A 82 -20.61 7.00 -29.19
CA PHE A 82 -20.22 7.95 -30.24
C PHE A 82 -18.72 7.84 -30.55
N GLY A 83 -18.35 7.76 -31.84
CA GLY A 83 -16.95 7.58 -32.25
C GLY A 83 -16.47 6.12 -32.21
N GLY A 84 -17.24 5.21 -31.60
CA GLY A 84 -16.95 3.78 -31.60
C GLY A 84 -17.43 3.03 -32.85
N SER A 85 -17.45 1.71 -32.76
CA SER A 85 -17.82 0.77 -33.81
C SER A 85 -18.39 -0.52 -33.24
N LYS A 86 -18.81 -1.44 -34.11
CA LYS A 86 -19.25 -2.78 -33.74
C LYS A 86 -18.25 -3.57 -32.88
N ASP A 87 -16.95 -3.30 -33.04
CA ASP A 87 -15.89 -4.07 -32.38
C ASP A 87 -15.73 -3.69 -30.90
N ASP A 88 -16.12 -2.47 -30.50
CA ASP A 88 -16.13 -2.05 -29.09
C ASP A 88 -17.14 -2.88 -28.26
N MET A 89 -18.19 -3.37 -28.92
CA MET A 89 -19.25 -4.17 -28.30
C MET A 89 -18.91 -5.68 -28.26
N ARG A 90 -17.76 -6.10 -28.81
CA ARG A 90 -17.42 -7.51 -29.02
C ARG A 90 -17.42 -8.33 -27.73
N ARG A 91 -16.77 -7.82 -26.67
CA ARG A 91 -16.65 -8.55 -25.40
C ARG A 91 -18.02 -8.83 -24.80
N GLN A 92 -18.83 -7.79 -24.67
CA GLN A 92 -20.21 -7.89 -24.18
C GLN A 92 -21.06 -8.82 -25.06
N ALA A 93 -20.86 -8.78 -26.38
CA ALA A 93 -21.58 -9.67 -27.31
C ALA A 93 -21.21 -11.13 -27.12
N GLU A 94 -19.92 -11.44 -26.96
CA GLU A 94 -19.45 -12.80 -26.68
C GLU A 94 -19.98 -13.30 -25.34
N ASP A 95 -19.98 -12.44 -24.32
CA ASP A 95 -20.49 -12.76 -22.98
C ASP A 95 -22.00 -13.05 -22.97
N LEU A 96 -22.81 -12.23 -23.65
CA LEU A 96 -24.24 -12.51 -23.83
C LEU A 96 -24.48 -13.76 -24.69
N ALA A 97 -23.64 -14.02 -25.70
CA ALA A 97 -23.76 -15.22 -26.51
C ALA A 97 -23.42 -16.50 -25.72
N ARG A 98 -22.43 -16.48 -24.83
CA ARG A 98 -22.16 -17.59 -23.89
C ARG A 98 -23.38 -17.89 -23.01
N ASP A 99 -24.14 -16.85 -22.69
CA ASP A 99 -25.36 -16.90 -21.88
C ASP A 99 -26.62 -17.27 -22.65
N GLY A 100 -26.50 -17.65 -23.93
CA GLY A 100 -27.63 -18.16 -24.70
C GLY A 100 -28.44 -17.08 -25.41
N TYR A 101 -27.84 -15.92 -25.72
CA TYR A 101 -28.42 -14.90 -26.60
C TYR A 101 -27.86 -14.96 -28.02
N ALA A 102 -28.69 -14.63 -29.01
CA ALA A 102 -28.22 -14.29 -30.35
C ALA A 102 -27.92 -12.78 -30.39
N VAL A 103 -26.67 -12.38 -30.53
CA VAL A 103 -26.27 -10.97 -30.40
C VAL A 103 -25.86 -10.40 -31.75
N LEU A 104 -26.41 -9.24 -32.11
CA LEU A 104 -26.01 -8.50 -33.31
C LEU A 104 -25.43 -7.15 -32.89
N THR A 105 -24.20 -6.88 -33.31
CA THR A 105 -23.55 -5.58 -33.16
C THR A 105 -23.35 -4.96 -34.54
N TRP A 106 -23.39 -3.63 -34.62
CA TRP A 106 -23.19 -2.91 -35.89
C TRP A 106 -22.45 -1.60 -35.67
N SER A 107 -21.79 -1.11 -36.72
CA SER A 107 -21.29 0.26 -36.79
C SER A 107 -22.37 1.13 -37.43
N ALA A 108 -22.79 2.20 -36.77
CA ALA A 108 -23.79 3.13 -37.30
C ALA A 108 -23.26 3.92 -38.52
N ARG A 109 -24.15 4.61 -39.24
CA ARG A 109 -23.81 5.34 -40.46
C ARG A 109 -22.64 6.31 -40.22
N GLY A 110 -21.62 6.22 -41.05
CA GLY A 110 -20.43 7.09 -40.97
C GLY A 110 -19.37 6.68 -39.94
N PHE A 111 -19.58 5.59 -39.19
CA PHE A 111 -18.62 5.00 -38.25
C PHE A 111 -18.09 3.64 -38.74
N GLY A 112 -16.90 3.24 -38.25
CA GLY A 112 -16.29 1.95 -38.59
C GLY A 112 -16.22 1.70 -40.09
N GLY A 113 -16.58 0.49 -40.51
CA GLY A 113 -16.71 0.11 -41.94
C GLY A 113 -18.01 0.57 -42.62
N SER A 114 -18.92 1.22 -41.91
CA SER A 114 -20.23 1.62 -42.44
C SER A 114 -20.15 2.88 -43.29
N THR A 115 -20.91 2.88 -44.38
CA THR A 115 -21.06 4.04 -45.27
C THR A 115 -22.12 5.03 -44.75
N GLY A 116 -22.33 6.13 -45.47
CA GLY A 116 -23.35 7.13 -45.13
C GLY A 116 -22.78 8.32 -44.33
N LYS A 117 -23.68 9.08 -43.71
CA LYS A 117 -23.35 10.27 -42.90
C LYS A 117 -23.98 10.16 -41.52
N ILE A 118 -23.29 10.69 -40.52
CA ILE A 118 -23.72 10.69 -39.12
C ILE A 118 -24.99 11.54 -39.00
N GLY A 119 -26.05 10.90 -38.52
CA GLY A 119 -27.38 11.47 -38.34
C GLY A 119 -27.70 11.88 -36.91
N LEU A 120 -26.85 11.61 -35.92
CA LEU A 120 -27.18 11.84 -34.51
C LEU A 120 -28.55 11.25 -34.12
N ASN A 121 -28.74 9.97 -34.41
CA ASN A 121 -29.97 9.20 -34.19
C ASN A 121 -31.16 9.73 -35.01
N ASP A 122 -30.90 10.10 -36.27
CA ASP A 122 -31.95 10.50 -37.20
C ASP A 122 -33.01 9.39 -37.33
N PRO A 123 -34.30 9.68 -37.05
CA PRO A 123 -35.40 8.73 -37.22
C PRO A 123 -35.47 8.09 -38.61
N LYS A 124 -35.08 8.82 -39.67
CA LYS A 124 -35.09 8.34 -41.06
C LYS A 124 -33.79 7.67 -41.48
N GLY A 125 -32.77 7.69 -40.61
CA GLY A 125 -31.45 7.13 -40.85
C GLY A 125 -31.14 6.03 -39.85
N GLU A 126 -30.33 6.36 -38.84
CA GLU A 126 -29.76 5.40 -37.90
C GLU A 126 -30.81 4.67 -37.06
N VAL A 127 -31.95 5.28 -36.75
CA VAL A 127 -33.06 4.59 -36.05
C VAL A 127 -33.80 3.64 -36.99
N ALA A 128 -34.08 4.07 -38.23
CA ALA A 128 -34.68 3.20 -39.24
C ALA A 128 -33.79 1.99 -39.55
N ASP A 129 -32.46 2.16 -39.54
CA ASP A 129 -31.52 1.06 -39.67
C ASP A 129 -31.73 -0.02 -38.61
N VAL A 130 -32.00 0.37 -37.35
CA VAL A 130 -32.27 -0.60 -36.28
C VAL A 130 -33.49 -1.47 -36.60
N SER A 131 -34.58 -0.89 -37.09
CA SER A 131 -35.75 -1.69 -37.52
C SER A 131 -35.41 -2.68 -38.64
N ARG A 132 -34.48 -2.33 -39.53
CA ARG A 132 -33.99 -3.24 -40.58
C ARG A 132 -33.08 -4.34 -40.04
N LEU A 133 -32.31 -4.05 -38.99
CA LEU A 133 -31.56 -5.08 -38.25
C LEU A 133 -32.52 -6.03 -37.50
N VAL A 134 -33.61 -5.51 -36.94
CA VAL A 134 -34.69 -6.33 -36.35
C VAL A 134 -35.35 -7.23 -37.42
N ASP A 135 -35.65 -6.69 -38.61
CA ASP A 135 -36.18 -7.47 -39.74
C ASP A 135 -35.24 -8.62 -40.14
N TRP A 136 -33.92 -8.36 -40.10
CA TRP A 136 -32.92 -9.37 -40.41
C TRP A 136 -32.83 -10.43 -39.32
N LEU A 137 -32.86 -10.04 -38.03
CA LEU A 137 -32.89 -10.96 -36.89
C LEU A 137 -34.10 -11.89 -36.96
N ALA A 138 -35.27 -11.36 -37.35
CA ALA A 138 -36.50 -12.14 -37.50
C ALA A 138 -36.40 -13.29 -38.52
N ARG A 139 -35.42 -13.24 -39.44
CA ARG A 139 -35.18 -14.26 -40.47
C ARG A 139 -34.12 -15.28 -40.07
N GLN A 140 -33.38 -15.07 -38.98
CA GLN A 140 -32.30 -15.96 -38.59
C GLN A 140 -32.84 -17.21 -37.91
N PRO A 141 -32.37 -18.42 -38.27
CA PRO A 141 -32.88 -19.67 -37.72
C PRO A 141 -32.57 -19.83 -36.23
N GLN A 142 -31.54 -19.15 -35.71
CA GLN A 142 -31.14 -19.17 -34.30
C GLN A 142 -31.91 -18.18 -33.43
N VAL A 143 -32.75 -17.31 -34.01
CA VAL A 143 -33.49 -16.29 -33.26
C VAL A 143 -34.88 -16.81 -32.86
N ARG A 144 -35.24 -16.60 -31.60
CA ARG A 144 -36.58 -16.90 -31.09
C ARG A 144 -37.55 -15.82 -31.53
N LEU A 145 -38.67 -16.26 -32.09
CA LEU A 145 -39.75 -15.40 -32.51
C LEU A 145 -40.94 -15.55 -31.56
N ASP A 146 -41.57 -14.44 -31.24
CA ASP A 146 -42.85 -14.39 -30.54
C ASP A 146 -44.02 -14.68 -31.47
N LYS A 147 -43.94 -14.13 -32.68
CA LYS A 147 -44.86 -14.32 -33.79
C LYS A 147 -44.07 -14.34 -35.11
N PRO A 148 -44.64 -14.83 -36.21
CA PRO A 148 -43.96 -14.74 -37.52
C PRO A 148 -43.52 -13.31 -37.83
N GLY A 149 -42.22 -13.10 -38.04
CA GLY A 149 -41.63 -11.77 -38.30
C GLY A 149 -41.38 -10.88 -37.07
N ASP A 150 -41.65 -11.39 -35.87
CA ASP A 150 -41.56 -10.67 -34.59
C ASP A 150 -40.53 -11.37 -33.68
N PRO A 151 -39.25 -10.95 -33.71
CA PRO A 151 -38.20 -11.56 -32.91
C PRO A 151 -38.29 -11.09 -31.46
N ARG A 152 -38.09 -12.00 -30.50
CA ARG A 152 -37.88 -11.61 -29.10
C ARG A 152 -36.53 -10.90 -28.99
N VAL A 153 -36.51 -9.57 -28.88
CA VAL A 153 -35.29 -8.76 -28.99
C VAL A 153 -35.19 -7.66 -27.94
N GLY A 154 -34.02 -7.54 -27.31
CA GLY A 154 -33.66 -6.37 -26.51
C GLY A 154 -32.61 -5.49 -27.18
N VAL A 155 -32.51 -4.23 -26.75
CA VAL A 155 -31.49 -3.28 -27.25
C VAL A 155 -30.74 -2.66 -26.08
N ALA A 156 -29.41 -2.65 -26.14
CA ALA A 156 -28.55 -2.00 -25.15
C ALA A 156 -27.43 -1.20 -25.81
N GLY A 157 -26.90 -0.23 -25.08
CA GLY A 157 -25.78 0.60 -25.54
C GLY A 157 -25.48 1.74 -24.58
N GLY A 158 -24.25 2.24 -24.65
CA GLY A 158 -23.81 3.42 -23.92
C GLY A 158 -23.86 4.68 -24.77
N SER A 159 -24.02 5.86 -24.16
CA SER A 159 -23.88 7.15 -24.85
C SER A 159 -24.83 7.25 -26.04
N TYR A 160 -24.32 7.57 -27.23
CA TYR A 160 -25.05 7.57 -28.49
C TYR A 160 -25.87 6.29 -28.73
N GLY A 161 -25.32 5.10 -28.47
CA GLY A 161 -26.02 3.83 -28.59
C GLY A 161 -27.12 3.61 -27.55
N GLY A 162 -26.98 4.22 -26.36
CA GLY A 162 -28.05 4.24 -25.36
C GLY A 162 -29.28 4.98 -25.86
N ALA A 163 -29.08 6.13 -26.52
CA ALA A 163 -30.18 6.90 -27.09
C ALA A 163 -30.83 6.16 -28.27
N VAL A 164 -30.05 5.44 -29.07
CA VAL A 164 -30.59 4.53 -30.10
C VAL A 164 -31.48 3.47 -29.48
N SER A 165 -31.13 2.88 -28.33
CA SER A 165 -31.98 1.87 -27.67
C SER A 165 -33.34 2.43 -27.25
N LEU A 166 -33.37 3.66 -26.70
CA LEU A 166 -34.62 4.34 -26.34
C LEU A 166 -35.46 4.66 -27.58
N LEU A 167 -34.84 5.17 -28.64
CA LEU A 167 -35.52 5.49 -29.90
C LEU A 167 -36.04 4.23 -30.59
N ALA A 168 -35.26 3.16 -30.63
CA ALA A 168 -35.69 1.87 -31.19
C ALA A 168 -36.95 1.37 -30.50
N ALA A 169 -37.03 1.44 -29.16
CA ALA A 169 -38.24 1.09 -28.42
C ALA A 169 -39.44 2.01 -28.69
N GLY A 170 -39.20 3.28 -29.04
CA GLY A 170 -40.27 4.23 -29.39
C GLY A 170 -40.77 4.11 -30.84
N TYR A 171 -39.93 3.63 -31.76
CA TYR A 171 -40.24 3.51 -33.19
C TYR A 171 -40.60 2.08 -33.64
N ASP A 172 -40.07 1.05 -32.97
CA ASP A 172 -40.30 -0.35 -33.32
C ASP A 172 -40.91 -1.11 -32.14
N HIS A 173 -42.19 -1.46 -32.28
CA HIS A 173 -42.98 -2.15 -31.25
C HIS A 173 -42.50 -3.57 -30.93
N ARG A 174 -41.61 -4.13 -31.74
CA ARG A 174 -41.03 -5.47 -31.56
C ARG A 174 -39.89 -5.50 -30.56
N VAL A 175 -39.39 -4.34 -30.12
CA VAL A 175 -38.38 -4.29 -29.04
C VAL A 175 -39.03 -4.60 -27.71
N ASP A 176 -38.54 -5.61 -27.00
CA ASP A 176 -39.16 -6.13 -25.77
C ASP A 176 -38.60 -5.56 -24.47
N ALA A 177 -37.32 -5.19 -24.45
CA ALA A 177 -36.64 -4.64 -23.28
C ALA A 177 -35.41 -3.84 -23.68
N ILE A 178 -35.08 -2.80 -22.91
CA ILE A 178 -33.92 -1.96 -23.20
C ILE A 178 -33.05 -1.71 -21.97
N ALA A 179 -31.76 -1.50 -22.21
CA ALA A 179 -30.78 -1.12 -21.18
C ALA A 179 -29.86 0.02 -21.66
N PRO A 180 -30.39 1.25 -21.77
CA PRO A 180 -29.59 2.45 -22.06
C PRO A 180 -28.64 2.81 -20.93
N ALA A 181 -27.38 3.09 -21.26
CA ALA A 181 -26.37 3.57 -20.32
C ALA A 181 -25.80 4.93 -20.72
N ILE A 182 -25.48 5.78 -19.72
CA ILE A 182 -24.85 7.10 -19.84
C ILE A 182 -25.33 7.88 -21.06
N THR A 183 -26.64 8.13 -21.18
CA THR A 183 -27.22 8.65 -22.43
C THR A 183 -28.11 9.87 -22.20
N TYR A 184 -28.58 10.45 -23.29
CA TYR A 184 -29.49 11.60 -23.30
C TYR A 184 -30.94 11.16 -23.52
N TRP A 185 -31.84 11.85 -22.85
CA TRP A 185 -33.27 11.83 -23.13
C TRP A 185 -33.65 12.90 -24.16
N ASN A 186 -33.07 14.09 -24.03
CA ASN A 186 -33.20 15.20 -24.96
C ASN A 186 -31.81 15.77 -25.31
N LEU A 187 -31.39 15.60 -26.56
CA LEU A 187 -30.10 16.03 -27.07
C LEU A 187 -30.00 17.56 -27.14
N ALA A 188 -31.10 18.26 -27.40
CA ALA A 188 -31.14 19.72 -27.35
C ALA A 188 -30.86 20.20 -25.93
N ASP A 189 -31.50 19.61 -24.91
CA ASP A 189 -31.23 20.00 -23.51
C ASP A 189 -29.84 19.57 -23.02
N ALA A 190 -29.28 18.50 -23.60
CA ALA A 190 -27.91 18.07 -23.29
C ALA A 190 -26.84 19.03 -23.87
N LEU A 191 -27.02 19.53 -25.09
CA LEU A 191 -26.08 20.44 -25.76
C LEU A 191 -26.37 21.92 -25.52
N PHE A 192 -27.62 22.27 -25.24
CA PHE A 192 -28.14 23.61 -24.99
C PHE A 192 -28.87 23.73 -23.63
N PRO A 193 -28.29 23.25 -22.51
CA PRO A 193 -28.94 23.33 -21.21
C PRO A 193 -29.33 24.77 -20.89
N ASN A 194 -30.63 25.01 -20.65
CA ASN A 194 -31.21 26.31 -20.36
C ASN A 194 -30.76 27.44 -21.34
N ASP A 195 -30.72 27.12 -22.64
CA ASP A 195 -30.34 28.03 -23.74
C ASP A 195 -28.89 28.53 -23.70
N VAL A 196 -28.01 27.76 -23.07
CA VAL A 196 -26.57 28.00 -23.06
C VAL A 196 -25.86 26.91 -23.84
N PHE A 197 -25.09 27.31 -24.85
CA PHE A 197 -24.37 26.37 -25.71
C PHE A 197 -23.18 25.72 -24.99
N LYS A 198 -23.18 24.39 -24.88
CA LYS A 198 -22.09 23.58 -24.31
C LYS A 198 -20.96 23.40 -25.33
N LYS A 199 -20.25 24.49 -25.62
CA LYS A 199 -19.29 24.61 -26.74
C LYS A 199 -18.18 23.56 -26.73
N LEU A 200 -17.64 23.21 -25.56
CA LEU A 200 -16.48 22.32 -25.47
C LEU A 200 -16.87 20.89 -25.86
N TRP A 201 -17.95 20.36 -25.27
CA TRP A 201 -18.46 19.04 -25.64
C TRP A 201 -18.92 18.99 -27.10
N ALA A 202 -19.67 20.00 -27.58
CA ALA A 202 -20.11 20.06 -28.97
C ALA A 202 -18.91 20.02 -29.94
N GLY A 203 -17.84 20.76 -29.64
CA GLY A 203 -16.59 20.70 -30.40
C GLY A 203 -15.92 19.32 -30.36
N VAL A 204 -15.86 18.68 -29.18
CA VAL A 204 -15.35 17.31 -29.04
C VAL A 204 -16.16 16.32 -29.89
N PHE A 205 -17.49 16.39 -29.89
CA PHE A 205 -18.34 15.54 -30.73
C PHE A 205 -18.04 15.68 -32.22
N VAL A 206 -18.04 16.92 -32.72
CA VAL A 206 -17.85 17.16 -34.16
C VAL A 206 -16.47 16.71 -34.60
N ASN A 207 -15.43 16.97 -33.80
CA ASN A 207 -14.06 16.55 -34.11
C ASN A 207 -13.89 15.02 -34.04
N THR A 208 -14.40 14.38 -32.98
CA THR A 208 -14.34 12.91 -32.81
C THR A 208 -15.11 12.18 -33.90
N GLY A 209 -16.18 12.78 -34.41
CA GLY A 209 -16.94 12.26 -35.56
C GLY A 209 -16.24 12.39 -36.91
N GLY A 210 -15.02 12.95 -36.96
CA GLY A 210 -14.26 13.18 -38.21
C GLY A 210 -14.62 14.49 -38.92
N GLY A 211 -15.13 15.47 -38.18
CA GLY A 211 -15.46 16.81 -38.67
C GLY A 211 -16.76 16.88 -39.46
N CYS A 212 -17.17 18.10 -39.81
CA CYS A 212 -18.43 18.40 -40.50
C CYS A 212 -18.70 17.56 -41.76
N ALA A 213 -17.65 17.17 -42.49
CA ALA A 213 -17.76 16.34 -43.68
C ALA A 213 -18.37 14.95 -43.42
N ARG A 214 -18.28 14.42 -42.20
CA ARG A 214 -18.85 13.12 -41.81
C ARG A 214 -20.32 13.20 -41.38
N PHE A 215 -20.81 14.38 -41.04
CA PHE A 215 -22.19 14.59 -40.59
C PHE A 215 -23.13 14.90 -41.75
N GLN A 216 -24.43 14.76 -41.51
CA GLN A 216 -25.43 15.28 -42.43
C GLN A 216 -25.30 16.81 -42.60
N PRO A 217 -25.50 17.37 -43.81
CA PRO A 217 -25.33 18.80 -44.06
C PRO A 217 -26.17 19.71 -43.15
N ALA A 218 -27.37 19.30 -42.78
CA ALA A 218 -28.24 20.06 -41.87
C ALA A 218 -27.65 20.19 -40.45
N LEU A 219 -27.02 19.13 -39.94
CA LEU A 219 -26.35 19.15 -38.63
C LEU A 219 -25.11 20.03 -38.65
N CYS A 220 -24.29 19.92 -39.71
CA CYS A 220 -23.09 20.75 -39.83
C CYS A 220 -23.46 22.25 -39.88
N ARG A 221 -24.41 22.65 -40.74
CA ARG A 221 -24.89 24.05 -40.80
C ARG A 221 -25.50 24.53 -39.49
N MET A 222 -26.13 23.64 -38.74
CA MET A 222 -26.64 23.95 -37.41
C MET A 222 -25.49 24.20 -36.42
N TYR A 223 -24.51 23.29 -36.37
CA TYR A 223 -23.36 23.42 -35.48
C TYR A 223 -22.55 24.68 -35.77
N GLU A 224 -22.19 24.95 -37.04
CA GLU A 224 -21.40 26.13 -37.42
C GLU A 224 -22.10 27.43 -36.99
N ARG A 225 -23.41 27.53 -37.28
CA ARG A 225 -24.22 28.70 -36.92
C ARG A 225 -24.31 28.91 -35.40
N VAL A 226 -24.51 27.85 -34.63
CA VAL A 226 -24.57 27.93 -33.15
C VAL A 226 -23.19 28.17 -32.54
N ALA A 227 -22.14 27.57 -33.11
CA ALA A 227 -20.77 27.76 -32.64
C ALA A 227 -20.27 29.19 -32.88
N GLU A 228 -20.64 29.78 -34.02
CA GLU A 228 -20.32 31.18 -34.35
C GLU A 228 -21.07 32.17 -33.45
N SER A 229 -22.38 31.97 -33.27
CA SER A 229 -23.21 32.87 -32.45
C SER A 229 -23.09 32.66 -30.94
N GLY A 230 -22.61 31.48 -30.51
CA GLY A 230 -22.56 31.07 -29.11
C GLY A 230 -23.95 30.87 -28.46
N THR A 231 -25.03 30.94 -29.24
CA THR A 231 -26.41 30.90 -28.72
C THR A 231 -27.25 29.96 -29.61
N PRO A 232 -27.96 28.99 -29.03
CA PRO A 232 -28.84 28.11 -29.81
C PRO A 232 -30.03 28.89 -30.36
N ASP A 233 -30.39 28.62 -31.61
CA ASP A 233 -31.61 29.14 -32.24
C ASP A 233 -32.77 28.10 -32.22
N PRO A 234 -34.03 28.51 -32.43
CA PRO A 234 -35.17 27.60 -32.41
C PRO A 234 -35.07 26.44 -33.43
N ALA A 235 -34.44 26.66 -34.59
CA ALA A 235 -34.28 25.62 -35.59
C ALA A 235 -33.23 24.57 -35.14
N ALA A 236 -32.18 25.00 -34.44
CA ALA A 236 -31.19 24.11 -33.84
C ALA A 236 -31.81 23.23 -32.74
N ARG A 237 -32.59 23.82 -31.83
CA ARG A 237 -33.34 23.07 -30.81
C ARG A 237 -34.27 22.04 -31.44
N LYS A 238 -35.13 22.49 -32.36
CA LYS A 238 -36.10 21.62 -33.05
C LYS A 238 -35.41 20.43 -33.74
N LEU A 239 -34.32 20.68 -34.47
CA LEU A 239 -33.58 19.62 -35.16
C LEU A 239 -33.03 18.55 -34.21
N LEU A 240 -32.53 18.95 -33.04
CA LEU A 240 -31.99 18.01 -32.05
C LEU A 240 -33.11 17.31 -31.26
N GLU A 241 -34.19 18.02 -30.94
CA GLU A 241 -35.37 17.44 -30.28
C GLU A 241 -36.03 16.36 -31.16
N GLU A 242 -36.18 16.60 -32.46
CA GLU A 242 -36.70 15.61 -33.42
C GLU A 242 -35.84 14.33 -33.52
N ARG A 243 -34.58 14.40 -33.08
CA ARG A 243 -33.62 13.27 -33.06
C ARG A 243 -33.41 12.70 -31.66
N SER A 244 -34.21 13.12 -30.70
CA SER A 244 -34.09 12.74 -29.29
C SER A 244 -35.15 11.72 -28.88
N PRO A 245 -34.83 10.81 -27.93
CA PRO A 245 -35.83 9.93 -27.32
C PRO A 245 -37.09 10.65 -26.82
N SER A 246 -36.96 11.88 -26.32
CA SER A 246 -38.09 12.70 -25.86
C SER A 246 -39.19 12.92 -26.90
N ALA A 247 -38.86 12.89 -28.21
CA ALA A 247 -39.85 13.05 -29.28
C ALA A 247 -40.78 11.83 -29.47
N VAL A 248 -40.42 10.68 -28.91
CA VAL A 248 -41.21 9.44 -28.97
C VAL A 248 -41.41 8.82 -27.58
N GLY A 249 -41.16 9.59 -26.53
CA GLY A 249 -41.10 9.09 -25.16
C GLY A 249 -42.41 8.50 -24.66
N ASP A 250 -43.55 8.99 -25.17
CA ASP A 250 -44.91 8.49 -24.90
C ASP A 250 -45.19 7.09 -25.48
N ARG A 251 -44.33 6.62 -26.39
CA ARG A 251 -44.46 5.31 -27.06
C ARG A 251 -43.61 4.23 -26.41
N ILE A 252 -42.63 4.60 -25.57
CA ILE A 252 -41.74 3.65 -24.92
C ILE A 252 -42.49 2.95 -23.77
N LYS A 253 -42.90 1.70 -24.01
CA LYS A 253 -43.74 0.90 -23.10
C LYS A 253 -43.08 -0.39 -22.62
N VAL A 254 -41.75 -0.46 -22.73
CA VAL A 254 -40.98 -1.68 -22.48
C VAL A 254 -40.15 -1.56 -21.20
N PRO A 255 -39.89 -2.66 -20.48
CA PRO A 255 -38.97 -2.70 -19.37
C PRO A 255 -37.63 -2.02 -19.69
N THR A 256 -37.29 -1.00 -18.91
CA THR A 256 -36.11 -0.16 -19.13
C THR A 256 -35.20 -0.16 -17.90
N LEU A 257 -33.93 -0.54 -18.08
CA LEU A 257 -32.85 -0.31 -17.10
C LEU A 257 -32.04 0.92 -17.51
N LEU A 258 -32.16 2.02 -16.77
CA LEU A 258 -31.42 3.26 -17.00
C LEU A 258 -30.15 3.26 -16.15
N VAL A 259 -28.98 3.29 -16.79
CA VAL A 259 -27.69 3.46 -16.11
C VAL A 259 -27.16 4.86 -16.41
N GLN A 260 -26.81 5.67 -15.42
CA GLN A 260 -26.33 7.03 -15.64
C GLN A 260 -25.13 7.37 -14.75
N GLY A 261 -24.21 8.18 -15.29
CA GLY A 261 -22.98 8.54 -14.60
C GLY A 261 -23.12 9.71 -13.65
N GLN A 262 -22.58 9.61 -12.44
CA GLN A 262 -22.56 10.71 -11.47
C GLN A 262 -21.61 11.83 -11.88
N THR A 263 -20.51 11.51 -12.57
CA THR A 263 -19.55 12.50 -13.09
C THR A 263 -19.72 12.75 -14.58
N ASP A 264 -20.95 12.68 -15.09
CA ASP A 264 -21.26 12.91 -16.50
C ASP A 264 -21.76 14.34 -16.75
N SER A 265 -20.85 15.23 -17.17
CA SER A 265 -21.17 16.62 -17.50
C SER A 265 -21.79 16.76 -18.88
N LEU A 266 -21.66 15.76 -19.74
CA LEU A 266 -22.25 15.73 -21.06
C LEU A 266 -23.74 15.37 -20.97
N PHE A 267 -24.06 14.25 -20.34
CA PHE A 267 -25.42 13.78 -20.09
C PHE A 267 -25.63 13.63 -18.56
N PRO A 268 -26.04 14.70 -17.87
CA PRO A 268 -26.23 14.67 -16.42
C PRO A 268 -27.35 13.71 -15.99
N LEU A 269 -27.38 13.35 -14.71
CA LEU A 269 -28.42 12.48 -14.11
C LEU A 269 -29.86 12.95 -14.39
N GLY A 270 -30.07 14.24 -14.65
CA GLY A 270 -31.36 14.80 -15.08
C GLY A 270 -31.93 14.19 -16.35
N GLN A 271 -31.08 13.72 -17.27
CA GLN A 271 -31.51 13.04 -18.50
C GLN A 271 -32.15 11.68 -18.17
N ALA A 272 -31.51 10.88 -17.31
CA ALA A 272 -32.07 9.62 -16.86
C ALA A 272 -33.32 9.81 -15.99
N ASP A 273 -33.38 10.85 -15.15
CA ASP A 273 -34.57 11.19 -14.37
C ASP A 273 -35.78 11.52 -15.26
N ALA A 274 -35.57 12.32 -16.31
CA ALA A 274 -36.61 12.67 -17.27
C ALA A 274 -37.12 11.42 -18.03
N ALA A 275 -36.20 10.58 -18.51
CA ALA A 275 -36.54 9.31 -19.16
C ALA A 275 -37.33 8.40 -18.22
N ALA A 276 -36.85 8.23 -16.97
CA ALA A 276 -37.49 7.34 -16.00
C ALA A 276 -38.93 7.77 -15.70
N LYS A 277 -39.17 9.08 -15.53
CA LYS A 277 -40.50 9.63 -15.32
C LYS A 277 -41.43 9.40 -16.50
N ALA A 278 -40.96 9.69 -17.72
CA ALA A 278 -41.77 9.54 -18.93
C ALA A 278 -42.14 8.07 -19.18
N ILE A 279 -41.16 7.16 -19.11
CA ILE A 279 -41.37 5.73 -19.40
C ILE A 279 -42.23 5.08 -18.33
N ARG A 280 -42.01 5.42 -17.04
CA ARG A 280 -42.86 4.92 -15.94
C ARG A 280 -44.30 5.44 -16.07
N ALA A 281 -44.50 6.67 -16.53
CA ALA A 281 -45.85 7.21 -16.79
C ALA A 281 -46.60 6.42 -17.89
N ASN A 282 -45.88 5.73 -18.78
CA ASN A 282 -46.47 4.84 -19.78
C ASN A 282 -46.82 3.43 -19.23
N GLY A 283 -46.54 3.17 -17.94
CA GLY A 283 -46.83 1.88 -17.28
C GLY A 283 -45.72 0.83 -17.40
N ALA A 284 -44.55 1.19 -17.92
CA ALA A 284 -43.42 0.27 -18.06
C ALA A 284 -42.60 0.12 -16.75
N PRO A 285 -42.04 -1.07 -16.44
CA PRO A 285 -41.06 -1.23 -15.38
C PRO A 285 -39.79 -0.42 -15.67
N VAL A 286 -39.34 0.37 -14.70
CA VAL A 286 -38.12 1.18 -14.82
C VAL A 286 -37.26 1.10 -13.57
N ASP A 287 -36.04 0.62 -13.77
CA ASP A 287 -34.95 0.64 -12.79
C ASP A 287 -33.92 1.71 -13.14
N VAL A 288 -33.33 2.34 -12.13
CA VAL A 288 -32.30 3.38 -12.30
C VAL A 288 -31.03 3.01 -11.53
N ASP A 289 -29.87 3.11 -12.16
CA ASP A 289 -28.56 2.81 -11.57
C ASP A 289 -27.59 3.98 -11.81
N TRP A 290 -27.12 4.61 -10.73
CA TRP A 290 -26.14 5.68 -10.80
C TRP A 290 -24.74 5.12 -10.55
N ILE A 291 -23.92 5.11 -11.60
CA ILE A 291 -22.53 4.65 -11.54
C ILE A 291 -21.58 5.79 -11.12
N ALA A 292 -20.39 5.43 -10.65
CA ALA A 292 -19.39 6.40 -10.18
C ALA A 292 -18.87 7.32 -11.32
N GLY A 293 -18.56 6.74 -12.48
CA GLY A 293 -17.97 7.44 -13.62
C GLY A 293 -18.96 8.18 -14.53
N GLY A 294 -18.48 8.58 -15.70
CA GLY A 294 -19.24 9.23 -16.76
C GLY A 294 -18.35 9.59 -17.95
N HIS A 295 -18.83 10.41 -18.87
CA HIS A 295 -18.04 10.87 -20.02
C HIS A 295 -16.79 11.67 -19.62
N ASP A 296 -16.76 12.26 -18.43
CA ASP A 296 -15.62 13.01 -17.89
C ASP A 296 -14.53 12.10 -17.25
N GLY A 297 -14.73 10.78 -17.28
CA GLY A 297 -13.86 9.76 -16.69
C GLY A 297 -14.43 9.14 -15.41
N GLY A 298 -13.58 8.43 -14.66
CA GLY A 298 -13.97 7.66 -13.47
C GLY A 298 -14.25 6.18 -13.77
N ASP A 299 -14.61 5.41 -12.74
CA ASP A 299 -14.93 4.00 -12.89
C ASP A 299 -16.33 3.83 -13.50
N MET A 300 -16.37 3.26 -14.71
CA MET A 300 -17.61 2.97 -15.44
C MET A 300 -18.36 1.74 -14.90
N GLU A 301 -17.75 1.02 -13.95
CA GLU A 301 -18.29 -0.18 -13.31
C GLU A 301 -18.72 -1.24 -14.33
N THR A 302 -17.99 -1.35 -15.44
CA THR A 302 -18.39 -2.10 -16.65
C THR A 302 -18.86 -3.51 -16.33
N SER A 303 -18.06 -4.30 -15.61
CA SER A 303 -18.43 -5.68 -15.28
C SER A 303 -19.72 -5.77 -14.44
N ARG A 304 -19.94 -4.83 -13.51
CA ARG A 304 -21.17 -4.78 -12.69
C ARG A 304 -22.37 -4.40 -13.53
N VAL A 305 -22.21 -3.36 -14.37
CA VAL A 305 -23.26 -2.89 -15.27
C VAL A 305 -23.65 -4.00 -16.25
N GLU A 306 -22.69 -4.66 -16.90
CA GLU A 306 -22.93 -5.77 -17.83
C GLU A 306 -23.63 -6.95 -17.14
N THR A 307 -23.24 -7.30 -15.91
CA THR A 307 -23.92 -8.33 -15.11
C THR A 307 -25.38 -7.94 -14.86
N ARG A 308 -25.64 -6.66 -14.54
CA ARG A 308 -27.01 -6.18 -14.31
C ARG A 308 -27.85 -6.14 -15.58
N VAL A 309 -27.26 -5.73 -16.71
CA VAL A 309 -27.91 -5.75 -18.03
C VAL A 309 -28.28 -7.18 -18.42
N ARG A 310 -27.39 -8.14 -18.20
CA ARG A 310 -27.65 -9.57 -18.40
C ARG A 310 -28.82 -10.05 -17.55
N ALA A 311 -28.82 -9.79 -16.23
CA ALA A 311 -29.92 -10.15 -15.35
C ALA A 311 -31.26 -9.51 -15.78
N TRP A 312 -31.23 -8.25 -16.22
CA TRP A 312 -32.40 -7.56 -16.78
C TRP A 312 -32.95 -8.28 -18.01
N PHE A 313 -32.09 -8.64 -18.96
CA PHE A 313 -32.49 -9.39 -20.14
C PHE A 313 -32.90 -10.82 -19.82
N ASP A 314 -32.34 -11.48 -18.81
CA ASP A 314 -32.79 -12.81 -18.40
C ASP A 314 -34.23 -12.73 -17.88
N ARG A 315 -34.51 -11.73 -17.05
CA ARG A 315 -35.84 -11.49 -16.50
C ARG A 315 -36.91 -11.21 -17.55
N TYR A 316 -36.61 -10.35 -18.53
CA TYR A 316 -37.61 -9.84 -19.47
C TYR A 316 -37.58 -10.52 -20.85
N LEU A 317 -36.39 -10.87 -21.37
CA LEU A 317 -36.30 -11.58 -22.64
C LEU A 317 -36.46 -13.09 -22.44
N LYS A 318 -35.71 -13.73 -21.52
CA LYS A 318 -35.87 -15.18 -21.26
C LYS A 318 -37.17 -15.51 -20.50
N GLY A 319 -37.72 -14.53 -19.78
CA GLY A 319 -38.94 -14.69 -18.99
C GLY A 319 -38.71 -15.34 -17.63
N ASP A 320 -37.45 -15.36 -17.16
CA ASP A 320 -37.08 -15.99 -15.90
C ASP A 320 -37.45 -15.09 -14.72
N LYS A 321 -38.59 -15.38 -14.08
CA LYS A 321 -39.09 -14.60 -12.94
C LYS A 321 -38.26 -14.77 -11.66
N GLY A 322 -37.39 -15.80 -11.59
CA GLY A 322 -36.54 -16.07 -10.43
C GLY A 322 -35.24 -15.27 -10.42
N VAL A 323 -34.89 -14.62 -11.54
CA VAL A 323 -33.70 -13.77 -11.63
C VAL A 323 -33.91 -12.47 -10.88
N ASP A 324 -33.00 -12.18 -9.95
CA ASP A 324 -32.89 -10.90 -9.27
C ASP A 324 -32.21 -9.87 -10.19
N THR A 325 -32.96 -8.84 -10.59
CA THR A 325 -32.46 -7.73 -11.45
C THR A 325 -31.76 -6.63 -10.65
N GLY A 326 -31.65 -6.81 -9.33
CA GLY A 326 -31.16 -5.81 -8.40
C GLY A 326 -32.26 -4.83 -7.95
N PRO A 327 -31.89 -3.84 -7.12
CA PRO A 327 -32.85 -2.90 -6.54
C PRO A 327 -33.35 -1.87 -7.56
N ALA A 328 -34.62 -1.47 -7.50
CA ALA A 328 -35.21 -0.50 -8.43
C ALA A 328 -34.44 0.84 -8.52
N PHE A 329 -33.72 1.21 -7.47
CA PHE A 329 -32.72 2.27 -7.51
C PHE A 329 -31.43 1.89 -6.80
N ARG A 330 -30.29 2.18 -7.45
CA ARG A 330 -28.95 2.03 -6.89
C ARG A 330 -28.09 3.25 -7.18
N ILE A 331 -27.23 3.60 -6.24
CA ILE A 331 -26.17 4.61 -6.38
C ILE A 331 -24.86 4.01 -5.91
N THR A 332 -23.77 4.25 -6.65
CA THR A 332 -22.41 3.94 -6.19
C THR A 332 -21.83 5.10 -5.39
N ARG A 333 -21.44 4.86 -4.14
CA ARG A 333 -20.81 5.81 -3.21
C ARG A 333 -19.35 5.42 -2.95
N THR A 334 -18.47 6.40 -2.72
CA THR A 334 -17.12 6.13 -2.21
C THR A 334 -17.21 5.78 -0.72
N GLY A 335 -16.86 4.55 -0.38
CA GLY A 335 -16.91 3.98 0.97
C GLY A 335 -15.58 4.01 1.74
N GLY A 336 -14.55 4.67 1.20
CA GLY A 336 -13.22 4.77 1.78
C GLY A 336 -12.13 4.69 0.72
N VAL A 337 -10.89 4.60 1.17
CA VAL A 337 -9.71 4.44 0.33
C VAL A 337 -8.97 3.21 0.83
N ASP A 338 -8.56 2.34 -0.09
CA ASP A 338 -7.72 1.20 0.23
C ASP A 338 -6.37 1.70 0.74
N SER A 339 -5.99 1.25 1.94
CA SER A 339 -4.76 1.68 2.61
C SER A 339 -3.48 1.17 1.94
N THR A 340 -3.57 0.19 1.05
CA THR A 340 -2.42 -0.43 0.38
C THR A 340 -2.07 0.26 -0.94
N ASP A 341 -3.07 0.66 -1.74
CA ASP A 341 -2.84 1.25 -3.07
C ASP A 341 -3.50 2.62 -3.28
N GLY A 342 -4.21 3.15 -2.28
CA GLY A 342 -4.85 4.46 -2.35
C GLY A 342 -6.07 4.51 -3.27
N THR A 343 -6.63 3.36 -3.69
CA THR A 343 -7.81 3.31 -4.56
C THR A 343 -9.11 3.55 -3.78
N ALA A 344 -10.06 4.26 -4.38
CA ALA A 344 -11.35 4.50 -3.77
C ALA A 344 -12.18 3.21 -3.74
N GLN A 345 -12.63 2.79 -2.56
CA GLN A 345 -13.50 1.62 -2.43
C GLN A 345 -14.94 2.01 -2.72
N LEU A 346 -15.52 1.46 -3.79
CA LEU A 346 -16.90 1.73 -4.18
C LEU A 346 -17.89 0.87 -3.36
N ARG A 347 -18.99 1.49 -2.92
CA ARG A 347 -20.09 0.85 -2.15
C ARG A 347 -21.43 1.17 -2.77
N GLY A 348 -22.33 0.19 -2.76
CA GLY A 348 -23.71 0.42 -3.20
C GLY A 348 -24.58 1.02 -2.10
N ALA A 349 -25.35 2.04 -2.45
CA ALA A 349 -26.56 2.42 -1.74
C ALA A 349 -27.77 2.12 -2.62
N SER A 350 -28.90 1.74 -2.02
CA SER A 350 -30.08 1.32 -2.78
C SER A 350 -31.38 1.68 -2.09
N ALA A 351 -32.44 1.76 -2.89
CA ALA A 351 -33.82 1.89 -2.45
C ALA A 351 -34.75 0.96 -3.25
N ALA A 352 -35.88 0.59 -2.64
CA ALA A 352 -36.89 -0.27 -3.27
C ALA A 352 -37.66 0.42 -4.41
N ALA A 353 -37.57 1.75 -4.50
CA ALA A 353 -38.15 2.54 -5.58
C ALA A 353 -37.20 3.69 -5.93
N TYR A 354 -37.25 4.16 -7.18
CA TYR A 354 -36.52 5.37 -7.60
C TYR A 354 -37.17 6.62 -7.00
N PRO A 355 -36.48 7.38 -6.11
CA PRO A 355 -37.03 8.53 -5.42
C PRO A 355 -37.15 9.77 -6.31
N GLY A 356 -36.51 9.78 -7.48
CA GLY A 356 -36.37 10.98 -8.32
C GLY A 356 -35.38 11.98 -7.74
N LEU A 357 -35.21 13.11 -8.43
CA LEU A 357 -34.19 14.12 -8.08
C LEU A 357 -34.62 15.16 -7.02
N ARG A 358 -35.84 15.08 -6.47
CA ARG A 358 -36.40 16.11 -5.57
C ARG A 358 -37.02 15.56 -4.28
N ASP A 359 -36.64 14.34 -3.89
CA ASP A 359 -37.19 13.66 -2.71
C ASP A 359 -36.69 14.28 -1.38
N ASP A 360 -37.60 14.37 -0.40
CA ASP A 360 -37.41 15.00 0.92
C ASP A 360 -36.60 16.32 0.87
N PRO A 361 -37.13 17.39 0.23
CA PRO A 361 -36.42 18.67 0.11
C PRO A 361 -36.23 19.32 1.48
N ARG A 362 -34.98 19.65 1.83
CA ARG A 362 -34.60 20.33 3.06
C ARG A 362 -34.20 21.78 2.76
N PRO A 363 -34.83 22.78 3.39
CA PRO A 363 -34.44 24.17 3.20
C PRO A 363 -33.13 24.46 3.94
N MET A 364 -32.16 25.05 3.23
CA MET A 364 -30.88 25.49 3.76
C MET A 364 -30.81 27.02 3.64
N PRO A 365 -30.99 27.76 4.75
CA PRO A 365 -30.84 29.20 4.75
C PRO A 365 -29.42 29.60 4.33
N LEU A 366 -29.34 30.50 3.35
CA LEU A 366 -28.08 31.05 2.85
C LEU A 366 -27.98 32.54 3.15
N THR A 367 -26.76 33.01 3.38
CA THR A 367 -26.43 34.42 3.63
C THR A 367 -25.53 34.96 2.52
N GLY A 368 -25.53 36.28 2.29
CA GLY A 368 -24.68 36.90 1.28
C GLY A 368 -25.16 38.25 0.72
N GLY A 369 -26.40 38.67 1.00
CA GLY A 369 -26.95 39.95 0.52
C GLY A 369 -26.96 40.07 -1.02
N THR A 370 -27.22 41.27 -1.53
CA THR A 370 -27.13 41.54 -2.97
C THR A 370 -25.67 41.74 -3.38
N GLN A 371 -25.23 41.02 -4.43
CA GLN A 371 -23.85 41.05 -4.90
C GLN A 371 -23.75 41.46 -6.36
N ARG A 372 -22.65 42.11 -6.71
CA ARG A 372 -22.33 42.53 -8.08
C ARG A 372 -21.28 41.62 -8.67
N VAL A 373 -21.52 41.17 -9.89
CA VAL A 373 -20.69 40.21 -10.64
C VAL A 373 -20.31 40.82 -11.98
N ALA A 374 -19.03 40.79 -12.33
CA ALA A 374 -18.55 41.26 -13.62
C ALA A 374 -18.44 40.11 -14.63
N SER A 375 -19.08 40.24 -15.79
CA SER A 375 -18.81 39.42 -16.97
C SER A 375 -17.79 40.16 -17.84
N PRO A 376 -16.52 39.73 -17.88
CA PRO A 376 -15.47 40.44 -18.62
C PRO A 376 -15.68 40.35 -20.14
N ALA A 377 -15.05 41.26 -20.88
CA ALA A 377 -15.05 41.21 -22.34
C ALA A 377 -14.42 39.90 -22.84
N GLY A 378 -15.05 39.28 -23.85
CA GLY A 378 -14.65 37.97 -24.37
C GLY A 378 -14.80 36.82 -23.37
N ALA A 379 -15.45 37.05 -22.22
CA ALA A 379 -15.58 36.08 -21.13
C ALA A 379 -14.23 35.50 -20.65
N SER A 380 -13.18 36.32 -20.67
CA SER A 380 -11.82 35.92 -20.31
C SER A 380 -11.29 36.68 -19.07
N PRO A 381 -10.62 36.00 -18.12
CA PRO A 381 -10.38 34.55 -18.07
C PRO A 381 -11.65 33.76 -17.69
N PRO A 382 -11.90 32.57 -18.29
CA PRO A 382 -13.06 31.76 -17.98
C PRO A 382 -12.83 30.90 -16.73
N ALA A 383 -13.84 30.80 -15.84
CA ALA A 383 -13.81 29.84 -14.74
C ALA A 383 -13.70 28.39 -15.26
N VAL A 384 -13.14 27.50 -14.44
CA VAL A 384 -12.97 26.09 -14.79
C VAL A 384 -13.73 25.23 -13.78
N SER A 385 -14.83 24.62 -14.23
CA SER A 385 -15.59 23.64 -13.43
C SER A 385 -15.17 22.20 -13.73
N ALA A 386 -15.13 21.85 -15.01
CA ALA A 386 -14.72 20.55 -15.51
C ALA A 386 -13.84 20.70 -16.76
N LEU A 387 -12.90 19.75 -16.94
CA LEU A 387 -12.09 19.61 -18.14
C LEU A 387 -12.34 18.21 -18.74
N PRO A 388 -13.15 18.12 -19.81
CA PRO A 388 -13.37 16.87 -20.54
C PRO A 388 -12.05 16.24 -21.01
N GLY A 389 -11.93 14.91 -20.90
CA GLY A 389 -10.82 14.15 -21.49
C GLY A 389 -9.50 14.08 -20.71
N LEU A 390 -9.29 14.89 -19.66
CA LEU A 390 -8.09 14.81 -18.80
C LEU A 390 -8.23 13.81 -17.63
N GLY A 391 -9.40 13.19 -17.46
CA GLY A 391 -9.67 12.17 -16.43
C GLY A 391 -9.44 10.72 -16.88
N GLY A 392 -9.11 10.47 -18.15
CA GLY A 392 -9.02 9.12 -18.72
C GLY A 392 -7.64 8.45 -18.62
N SER A 393 -6.56 9.22 -18.38
CA SER A 393 -5.18 8.70 -18.35
C SER A 393 -4.30 9.48 -17.37
N GLY A 394 -4.28 9.03 -16.11
CA GLY A 394 -3.32 9.50 -15.09
C GLY A 394 -3.91 9.73 -13.70
N GLY A 395 -3.03 9.83 -12.69
CA GLY A 395 -3.36 9.91 -11.25
C GLY A 395 -4.27 11.07 -10.82
N LEU A 396 -4.63 12.00 -11.71
CA LEU A 396 -5.61 13.07 -11.46
C LEU A 396 -7.05 12.54 -11.32
N ALA A 397 -7.41 11.42 -11.94
CA ALA A 397 -8.71 10.76 -11.73
C ALA A 397 -8.80 10.16 -10.31
N GLN A 398 -7.70 9.66 -9.77
CA GLN A 398 -7.60 9.10 -8.42
C GLN A 398 -7.70 10.21 -7.35
N LEU A 399 -7.12 11.38 -7.63
CA LEU A 399 -7.30 12.60 -6.83
C LEU A 399 -8.76 13.09 -6.80
N SER A 400 -9.54 12.84 -7.86
CA SER A 400 -10.96 13.21 -7.90
C SER A 400 -11.83 12.38 -6.96
N ALA A 401 -11.54 11.09 -6.80
CA ALA A 401 -12.23 10.22 -5.83
C ALA A 401 -11.89 10.57 -4.36
N LEU A 402 -10.81 11.35 -4.16
CA LEU A 402 -10.39 11.93 -2.87
C LEU A 402 -10.92 13.36 -2.64
N GLY A 403 -11.75 13.88 -3.55
CA GLY A 403 -12.31 15.24 -3.46
C GLY A 403 -11.28 16.36 -3.70
N VAL A 404 -10.18 16.08 -4.41
CA VAL A 404 -9.14 17.05 -4.78
C VAL A 404 -9.34 17.41 -6.25
N GLY A 405 -10.29 18.32 -6.52
CA GLY A 405 -10.56 18.86 -7.84
C GLY A 405 -10.10 20.31 -7.98
N VAL A 406 -9.47 20.66 -9.10
CA VAL A 406 -9.14 22.06 -9.42
C VAL A 406 -10.37 22.72 -10.05
N SER A 407 -11.31 23.16 -9.21
CA SER A 407 -12.36 24.10 -9.62
C SER A 407 -11.90 25.53 -9.35
N LEU A 408 -11.87 26.38 -10.37
CA LEU A 408 -11.35 27.73 -10.29
C LEU A 408 -12.44 28.75 -10.65
N ASP A 409 -12.84 29.58 -9.68
CA ASP A 409 -13.70 30.74 -9.87
C ASP A 409 -12.90 32.03 -9.66
N PHE A 410 -13.00 32.99 -10.58
CA PHE A 410 -12.22 34.22 -10.52
C PHE A 410 -12.86 35.28 -9.62
N PRO A 411 -12.11 35.91 -8.69
CA PRO A 411 -12.63 36.98 -7.85
C PRO A 411 -13.28 38.10 -8.68
N GLY A 412 -14.46 38.56 -8.24
CA GLY A 412 -15.25 39.58 -8.94
C GLY A 412 -16.12 39.05 -10.10
N GLN A 413 -15.97 37.78 -10.50
CA GLN A 413 -16.74 37.13 -11.57
C GLN A 413 -17.77 36.10 -11.05
N TYR A 414 -18.09 36.12 -9.75
CA TYR A 414 -19.17 35.30 -9.21
C TYR A 414 -19.85 35.97 -8.01
N ALA A 415 -21.10 35.60 -7.77
CA ALA A 415 -21.80 35.82 -6.51
C ALA A 415 -21.71 34.55 -5.65
N ARG A 416 -21.54 34.68 -4.34
CA ARG A 416 -21.48 33.56 -3.39
C ARG A 416 -22.49 33.69 -2.27
N PHE A 417 -23.12 32.58 -1.90
CA PHE A 417 -24.05 32.55 -0.79
C PHE A 417 -23.77 31.33 0.08
N ASP A 418 -23.53 31.55 1.37
CA ASP A 418 -23.04 30.54 2.30
C ASP A 418 -24.10 30.18 3.34
N SER A 419 -24.24 28.88 3.64
CA SER A 419 -25.03 28.41 4.77
C SER A 419 -24.30 28.65 6.09
N ALA A 420 -25.04 28.55 7.20
CA ALA A 420 -24.42 28.30 8.50
C ALA A 420 -23.66 26.95 8.49
N PRO A 421 -22.65 26.74 9.36
CA PRO A 421 -22.04 25.43 9.52
C PRO A 421 -23.10 24.38 9.86
N LEU A 422 -23.05 23.23 9.20
CA LEU A 422 -24.00 22.16 9.44
C LEU A 422 -23.81 21.60 10.85
N THR A 423 -24.91 21.39 11.56
CA THR A 423 -24.90 20.83 12.92
C THR A 423 -24.82 19.30 12.95
N ARG A 424 -25.09 18.65 11.81
CA ARG A 424 -25.04 17.21 11.57
C ARG A 424 -24.63 16.94 10.12
N ASP A 425 -24.21 15.72 9.83
CA ASP A 425 -23.93 15.30 8.46
C ASP A 425 -25.20 15.40 7.61
N LEU A 426 -25.04 15.87 6.37
CA LEU A 426 -26.12 16.04 5.40
C LEU A 426 -25.74 15.30 4.11
N ARG A 427 -26.50 14.26 3.78
CA ARG A 427 -26.44 13.63 2.46
C ARG A 427 -27.34 14.38 1.50
N VAL A 428 -26.75 14.94 0.45
CA VAL A 428 -27.47 15.51 -0.69
C VAL A 428 -27.58 14.43 -1.75
N THR A 429 -28.81 14.04 -2.10
CA THR A 429 -29.07 13.04 -3.15
C THR A 429 -30.19 13.58 -4.05
N GLY A 430 -29.81 14.10 -5.21
CA GLY A 430 -30.71 14.74 -6.17
C GLY A 430 -30.24 16.14 -6.56
N THR A 431 -31.16 16.96 -7.07
CA THR A 431 -30.91 18.30 -7.58
C THR A 431 -31.26 19.39 -6.58
N PRO A 432 -30.28 20.15 -6.06
CA PRO A 432 -30.56 21.36 -5.29
C PRO A 432 -31.22 22.45 -6.15
N THR A 433 -32.03 23.30 -5.55
CA THR A 433 -32.68 24.43 -6.23
C THR A 433 -32.67 25.68 -5.37
N ALA A 434 -32.47 26.84 -5.98
CA ALA A 434 -32.56 28.14 -5.31
C ALA A 434 -33.23 29.18 -6.21
N THR A 435 -34.07 30.04 -5.65
CA THR A 435 -34.64 31.18 -6.38
C THR A 435 -33.77 32.42 -6.16
N VAL A 436 -33.33 33.03 -7.26
CA VAL A 436 -32.48 34.21 -7.27
C VAL A 436 -33.10 35.32 -8.10
N HIS A 437 -32.87 36.56 -7.70
CA HIS A 437 -33.18 37.73 -8.48
C HIS A 437 -31.92 38.23 -9.19
N ILE A 438 -32.02 38.39 -10.51
CA ILE A 438 -30.91 38.77 -11.37
C ILE A 438 -31.27 40.03 -12.15
N THR A 439 -30.40 41.03 -12.08
CA THR A 439 -30.44 42.22 -12.93
C THR A 439 -29.15 42.29 -13.76
N SER A 440 -29.22 42.72 -15.01
CA SER A 440 -28.06 42.86 -15.90
C SER A 440 -27.98 44.27 -16.49
N THR A 441 -26.78 44.75 -16.79
CA THR A 441 -26.61 45.97 -17.61
C THR A 441 -27.00 45.76 -19.08
N ARG A 442 -27.24 44.51 -19.50
CA ARG A 442 -27.71 44.13 -20.84
C ARG A 442 -29.03 43.36 -20.76
N ASP A 443 -29.65 43.11 -21.91
CA ASP A 443 -30.94 42.42 -21.99
C ASP A 443 -30.86 40.94 -21.59
N ASP A 444 -29.66 40.33 -21.67
CA ASP A 444 -29.40 38.97 -21.24
C ASP A 444 -28.34 38.88 -20.13
N ALA A 445 -28.42 37.79 -19.36
CA ALA A 445 -27.38 37.34 -18.44
C ALA A 445 -27.17 35.84 -18.62
N VAL A 446 -25.92 35.39 -18.68
CA VAL A 446 -25.56 33.97 -18.65
C VAL A 446 -24.78 33.72 -17.38
N LEU A 447 -25.24 32.75 -16.58
CA LEU A 447 -24.67 32.42 -15.28
C LEU A 447 -24.50 30.91 -15.14
N PHE A 448 -23.59 30.53 -14.27
CA PHE A 448 -23.16 29.16 -14.03
C PHE A 448 -23.31 28.83 -12.55
N GLY A 449 -24.34 28.05 -12.23
CA GLY A 449 -24.69 27.66 -10.87
C GLY A 449 -23.92 26.44 -10.38
N LYS A 450 -23.34 26.56 -9.19
CA LYS A 450 -22.53 25.52 -8.52
C LYS A 450 -22.88 25.47 -7.04
N VAL A 451 -22.82 24.28 -6.44
CA VAL A 451 -22.91 24.13 -4.98
C VAL A 451 -21.63 23.45 -4.51
N TYR A 452 -20.90 24.15 -3.64
CA TYR A 452 -19.67 23.66 -3.04
C TYR A 452 -19.94 23.14 -1.63
N ASP A 453 -19.23 22.07 -1.30
CA ASP A 453 -18.98 21.63 0.07
C ASP A 453 -17.71 22.34 0.58
N VAL A 454 -17.85 23.20 1.58
CA VAL A 454 -16.77 24.03 2.13
C VAL A 454 -16.43 23.57 3.54
N GLY A 455 -15.16 23.22 3.74
CA GLY A 455 -14.64 22.77 5.03
C GLY A 455 -14.71 23.86 6.12
N PRO A 456 -14.54 23.48 7.40
CA PRO A 456 -14.79 24.37 8.54
C PRO A 456 -13.86 25.59 8.56
N ASP A 457 -12.65 25.46 8.02
CA ASP A 457 -11.65 26.52 7.91
C ASP A 457 -11.82 27.41 6.67
N GLY A 458 -12.77 27.07 5.79
CA GLY A 458 -13.04 27.76 4.53
C GLY A 458 -11.96 27.60 3.44
N LYS A 459 -10.87 26.86 3.71
CA LYS A 459 -9.75 26.70 2.78
C LYS A 459 -9.95 25.55 1.81
N ARG A 460 -10.57 24.46 2.29
CA ARG A 460 -10.95 23.33 1.44
C ARG A 460 -12.36 23.56 0.91
N GLN A 461 -12.50 23.65 -0.41
CA GLN A 461 -13.80 23.64 -1.08
C GLN A 461 -13.81 22.54 -2.15
N VAL A 462 -14.90 21.78 -2.20
CA VAL A 462 -15.09 20.67 -3.13
C VAL A 462 -16.33 20.95 -3.95
N LEU A 463 -16.21 20.91 -5.28
CA LEU A 463 -17.36 20.91 -6.18
C LEU A 463 -17.75 19.44 -6.46
N PRO A 464 -18.88 18.94 -5.89
CA PRO A 464 -19.27 17.55 -6.08
C PRO A 464 -19.44 17.23 -7.56
N ALA A 465 -18.86 16.10 -7.99
CA ALA A 465 -18.83 15.63 -9.37
C ALA A 465 -18.29 16.62 -10.44
N ARG A 466 -17.79 17.80 -10.05
CA ARG A 466 -17.32 18.88 -10.95
C ARG A 466 -18.39 19.38 -11.93
N LEU A 467 -19.67 19.21 -11.59
CA LEU A 467 -20.78 19.59 -12.45
C LEU A 467 -21.17 21.05 -12.25
N VAL A 468 -21.72 21.66 -13.31
CA VAL A 468 -22.18 23.04 -13.32
C VAL A 468 -23.52 23.14 -14.06
N ALA A 469 -24.43 23.97 -13.54
CA ALA A 469 -25.72 24.25 -14.17
C ALA A 469 -25.68 25.61 -14.87
N PRO A 470 -25.54 25.65 -16.20
CA PRO A 470 -25.63 26.90 -16.95
C PRO A 470 -27.09 27.34 -17.07
N PHE A 471 -27.34 28.65 -17.12
CA PHE A 471 -28.65 29.19 -17.45
C PHE A 471 -28.56 30.59 -18.03
N ARG A 472 -29.42 30.85 -19.02
CA ARG A 472 -29.60 32.17 -19.62
C ARG A 472 -30.87 32.83 -19.07
N VAL A 473 -30.75 34.10 -18.71
CA VAL A 473 -31.87 34.94 -18.24
C VAL A 473 -32.11 36.02 -19.28
N THR A 474 -33.19 35.87 -20.05
CA THR A 474 -33.67 36.89 -20.99
C THR A 474 -34.51 37.94 -20.27
N GLY A 475 -34.41 39.21 -20.72
CA GLY A 475 -35.05 40.35 -20.07
C GLY A 475 -34.40 40.74 -18.74
N ALA A 476 -33.14 40.33 -18.52
CA ALA A 476 -32.44 40.54 -17.25
C ALA A 476 -32.23 42.02 -16.91
N LYS A 477 -32.31 42.92 -17.90
CA LYS A 477 -32.19 44.38 -17.68
C LYS A 477 -33.27 44.94 -16.75
N ALA A 478 -34.48 44.38 -16.79
CA ALA A 478 -35.60 44.80 -15.93
C ALA A 478 -35.55 44.18 -14.52
N GLY A 479 -34.62 43.24 -14.28
CA GLY A 479 -34.64 42.39 -13.09
C GLY A 479 -35.61 41.22 -13.26
N LYS A 480 -35.17 40.01 -12.93
CA LYS A 480 -36.00 38.79 -13.06
C LYS A 480 -35.71 37.79 -11.96
N ASP A 481 -36.76 37.23 -11.40
CA ASP A 481 -36.68 36.09 -10.48
C ASP A 481 -36.57 34.79 -11.29
N VAL A 482 -35.59 33.96 -10.96
CA VAL A 482 -35.30 32.71 -11.65
C VAL A 482 -35.03 31.62 -10.62
N THR A 483 -35.72 30.49 -10.75
CA THR A 483 -35.39 29.28 -9.99
C THR A 483 -34.28 28.52 -10.70
N VAL A 484 -33.08 28.57 -10.12
CA VAL A 484 -31.91 27.85 -10.61
C VAL A 484 -31.99 26.41 -10.15
N THR A 485 -31.95 25.50 -11.13
CA THR A 485 -31.89 24.05 -10.92
C THR A 485 -30.45 23.61 -11.07
N LEU A 486 -29.82 23.18 -9.97
CA LEU A 486 -28.39 22.85 -9.92
C LEU A 486 -28.13 21.41 -10.37
N PRO A 487 -26.88 21.00 -10.62
CA PRO A 487 -26.60 19.62 -11.00
C PRO A 487 -27.06 18.64 -9.93
N ALA A 488 -27.59 17.50 -10.36
CA ALA A 488 -27.90 16.39 -9.48
C ALA A 488 -26.61 15.77 -8.95
N ILE A 489 -26.54 15.52 -7.64
CA ILE A 489 -25.37 14.96 -6.97
C ILE A 489 -25.81 13.92 -5.92
N ASP A 490 -24.94 12.94 -5.61
CA ASP A 490 -24.96 12.17 -4.36
C ASP A 490 -23.68 12.48 -3.57
N HIS A 491 -23.78 13.37 -2.59
CA HIS A 491 -22.61 13.88 -1.86
C HIS A 491 -22.91 14.07 -0.38
N GLU A 492 -21.97 13.69 0.49
CA GLU A 492 -22.06 13.93 1.93
C GLU A 492 -21.35 15.21 2.31
N VAL A 493 -22.08 16.12 2.94
CA VAL A 493 -21.53 17.32 3.56
C VAL A 493 -21.42 17.05 5.05
N GLN A 494 -20.19 17.03 5.56
CA GLN A 494 -19.91 16.65 6.95
C GLN A 494 -20.37 17.74 7.93
N LYS A 495 -20.65 17.34 9.17
CA LYS A 495 -20.88 18.26 10.29
C LYS A 495 -19.74 19.27 10.38
N GLY A 496 -20.10 20.54 10.55
CA GLY A 496 -19.17 21.67 10.61
C GLY A 496 -18.80 22.27 9.26
N HIS A 497 -19.07 21.58 8.14
CA HIS A 497 -18.93 22.15 6.79
C HIS A 497 -20.09 23.10 6.47
N ARG A 498 -19.97 23.82 5.35
CA ARG A 498 -21.00 24.72 4.82
C ARG A 498 -21.34 24.35 3.39
N LEU A 499 -22.59 24.56 3.01
CA LEU A 499 -23.01 24.62 1.62
C LEU A 499 -22.78 26.04 1.09
N ARG A 500 -22.11 26.15 -0.06
CA ARG A 500 -21.91 27.43 -0.75
C ARG A 500 -22.50 27.38 -2.15
N LEU A 501 -23.53 28.18 -2.40
CA LEU A 501 -24.03 28.44 -3.75
C LEU A 501 -23.15 29.50 -4.43
N VAL A 502 -22.61 29.17 -5.59
CA VAL A 502 -21.86 30.10 -6.44
C VAL A 502 -22.59 30.28 -7.76
N LEU A 503 -22.76 31.53 -8.18
CA LEU A 503 -23.28 31.92 -9.50
C LEU A 503 -22.19 32.70 -10.23
N ALA A 504 -21.42 32.01 -11.08
CA ALA A 504 -20.33 32.59 -11.85
C ALA A 504 -20.82 33.13 -13.21
N SER A 505 -20.17 34.16 -13.75
CA SER A 505 -20.52 34.76 -15.06
C SER A 505 -19.81 34.11 -16.25
N THR A 506 -18.78 33.28 -16.01
CA THR A 506 -18.00 32.61 -17.04
C THR A 506 -17.80 31.14 -16.70
N ASP A 507 -17.67 30.29 -17.72
CA ASP A 507 -17.22 28.91 -17.60
C ASP A 507 -16.59 28.45 -18.92
N LEU A 508 -15.45 27.74 -18.84
CA LEU A 508 -14.70 27.28 -19.99
C LEU A 508 -15.49 26.31 -20.88
N GLY A 509 -16.35 25.47 -20.29
CA GLY A 509 -17.11 24.45 -21.02
C GLY A 509 -18.24 25.00 -21.88
N TYR A 510 -18.63 26.25 -21.67
CA TYR A 510 -19.85 26.84 -22.21
C TYR A 510 -19.61 28.16 -22.95
N ALA A 511 -20.53 28.50 -23.85
CA ALA A 511 -20.56 29.81 -24.48
C ALA A 511 -21.07 30.85 -23.48
N SER A 512 -20.29 31.93 -23.35
CA SER A 512 -20.65 33.12 -22.58
C SER A 512 -20.70 34.31 -23.53
N PRO A 513 -21.54 35.33 -23.28
CA PRO A 513 -21.58 36.53 -24.11
C PRO A 513 -20.21 37.20 -24.19
N ALA A 514 -19.77 37.57 -25.40
CA ALA A 514 -18.50 38.25 -25.60
C ALA A 514 -18.52 39.72 -25.14
N ALA A 515 -19.69 40.35 -25.16
CA ALA A 515 -19.84 41.73 -24.69
C ALA A 515 -19.78 41.78 -23.16
N PRO A 516 -19.04 42.73 -22.56
CA PRO A 516 -18.96 42.85 -21.12
C PRO A 516 -20.31 43.26 -20.53
N ALA A 517 -20.59 42.78 -19.32
CA ALA A 517 -21.80 43.11 -18.58
C ALA A 517 -21.54 43.10 -17.08
N THR A 518 -22.38 43.80 -16.33
CA THR A 518 -22.42 43.69 -14.88
C THR A 518 -23.75 43.08 -14.48
N TYR A 519 -23.70 42.02 -13.69
CA TYR A 519 -24.87 41.37 -13.11
C TYR A 519 -25.00 41.74 -11.64
N THR A 520 -26.23 41.90 -11.18
CA THR A 520 -26.57 42.01 -9.76
C THR A 520 -27.40 40.80 -9.40
N VAL A 521 -27.00 40.08 -8.35
CA VAL A 521 -27.58 38.80 -7.96
C VAL A 521 -27.94 38.85 -6.47
N SER A 522 -29.15 38.42 -6.13
CA SER A 522 -29.61 38.26 -4.74
C SER A 522 -30.47 37.02 -4.58
N LEU A 523 -30.54 36.48 -3.37
CA LEU A 523 -31.41 35.34 -3.05
C LEU A 523 -32.84 35.82 -2.74
N LYS A 524 -33.82 35.04 -3.19
CA LYS A 524 -35.25 35.23 -2.86
C LYS A 524 -35.80 34.16 -1.91
N GLY A 525 -35.04 33.11 -1.65
CA GLY A 525 -35.39 32.05 -0.73
C GLY A 525 -34.19 31.16 -0.40
N ASP A 526 -34.45 30.13 0.40
CA ASP A 526 -33.46 29.16 0.83
C ASP A 526 -33.01 28.25 -0.33
N LEU A 527 -31.82 27.67 -0.17
CA LEU A 527 -31.39 26.57 -1.02
C LEU A 527 -32.14 25.31 -0.60
N SER A 528 -33.01 24.79 -1.46
CA SER A 528 -33.68 23.51 -1.24
C SER A 528 -32.76 22.37 -1.64
N VAL A 529 -32.49 21.44 -0.72
CA VAL A 529 -31.54 20.33 -0.89
C VAL A 529 -32.27 18.99 -0.71
N PRO A 530 -32.36 18.14 -1.74
CA PRO A 530 -32.98 16.83 -1.63
C PRO A 530 -32.07 15.83 -0.91
N THR A 531 -32.65 14.93 -0.11
CA THR A 531 -31.88 14.02 0.76
C THR A 531 -32.17 12.53 0.56
N ALA A 532 -33.25 12.20 -0.16
CA ALA A 532 -33.64 10.83 -0.50
C ALA A 532 -33.46 9.80 0.65
N PRO A 533 -34.16 9.97 1.80
CA PRO A 533 -33.92 9.19 3.02
C PRO A 533 -34.18 7.68 2.87
N SER A 534 -34.91 7.27 1.82
CA SER A 534 -35.13 5.86 1.49
C SER A 534 -33.89 5.13 0.94
N VAL A 535 -32.82 5.86 0.59
CA VAL A 535 -31.61 5.32 -0.03
C VAL A 535 -30.58 4.95 1.05
N THR A 536 -30.52 3.66 1.38
CA THR A 536 -29.63 3.15 2.42
C THR A 536 -28.32 2.62 1.85
N THR A 537 -27.18 3.06 2.41
CA THR A 537 -25.86 2.50 2.08
C THR A 537 -25.74 1.09 2.63
N ALA A 538 -25.31 0.14 1.80
CA ALA A 538 -25.03 -1.21 2.27
C ALA A 538 -23.89 -1.19 3.32
N ALA A 539 -24.03 -2.00 4.37
CA ALA A 539 -22.96 -2.20 5.33
C ALA A 539 -21.71 -2.74 4.63
N ALA A 540 -20.52 -2.33 5.09
CA ALA A 540 -19.28 -2.90 4.57
C ALA A 540 -19.27 -4.41 4.85
N PRO A 541 -19.22 -5.29 3.83
CA PRO A 541 -19.09 -6.71 4.08
C PRO A 541 -17.76 -6.94 4.79
N LEU A 542 -17.80 -7.53 5.99
CA LEU A 542 -16.58 -7.97 6.65
C LEU A 542 -15.97 -9.08 5.79
N PRO A 543 -14.67 -8.98 5.43
CA PRO A 543 -14.01 -10.02 4.67
C PRO A 543 -14.23 -11.40 5.33
N ALA A 544 -14.40 -12.45 4.52
CA ALA A 544 -14.69 -13.79 5.04
C ALA A 544 -13.68 -14.24 6.11
N TRP A 545 -12.41 -13.83 6.00
CA TRP A 545 -11.36 -14.12 6.98
C TRP A 545 -11.65 -13.59 8.38
N VAL A 546 -12.40 -12.49 8.54
CA VAL A 546 -12.81 -11.95 9.85
C VAL A 546 -13.63 -12.98 10.62
N TRP A 547 -14.48 -13.73 9.92
CA TRP A 547 -15.29 -14.80 10.52
C TRP A 547 -14.47 -16.07 10.80
N TRP A 548 -13.36 -16.27 10.08
CA TRP A 548 -12.43 -17.37 10.32
C TRP A 548 -11.45 -17.10 11.46
N LEU A 549 -11.21 -15.84 11.83
CA LEU A 549 -10.28 -15.50 12.92
C LEU A 549 -10.66 -16.08 14.29
N PRO A 550 -11.93 -16.06 14.74
CA PRO A 550 -12.32 -16.74 15.98
C PRO A 550 -12.06 -18.24 15.94
N ALA A 551 -12.35 -18.89 14.80
CA ALA A 551 -12.12 -20.32 14.62
C ALA A 551 -10.62 -20.66 14.58
N ALA A 552 -9.81 -19.87 13.88
CA ALA A 552 -8.36 -19.98 13.84
C ALA A 552 -7.74 -19.73 15.22
N GLY A 553 -8.24 -18.74 15.96
CA GLY A 553 -7.85 -18.45 17.34
C GLY A 553 -8.18 -19.61 18.28
N ALA A 554 -9.37 -20.20 18.18
CA ALA A 554 -9.76 -21.39 18.96
C ALA A 554 -8.91 -22.61 18.62
N ALA A 555 -8.61 -22.83 17.33
CA ALA A 555 -7.72 -23.92 16.89
C ALA A 555 -6.29 -23.72 17.37
N ALA A 556 -5.76 -22.49 17.34
CA ALA A 556 -4.45 -22.16 17.88
C ALA A 556 -4.40 -22.34 19.40
N ALA A 557 -5.43 -21.92 20.13
CA ALA A 557 -5.56 -22.14 21.57
C ALA A 557 -5.62 -23.64 21.92
N LEU A 558 -6.38 -24.42 21.14
CA LEU A 558 -6.45 -25.88 21.30
C LEU A 558 -5.11 -26.55 20.99
N ALA A 559 -4.41 -26.11 19.94
CA ALA A 559 -3.08 -26.59 19.60
C ALA A 559 -2.07 -26.25 20.70
N LEU A 560 -2.11 -25.05 21.27
CA LEU A 560 -1.29 -24.64 22.41
C LEU A 560 -1.60 -25.48 23.66
N LEU A 561 -2.87 -25.75 23.97
CA LEU A 561 -3.28 -26.61 25.09
C LEU A 561 -2.88 -28.09 24.90
N LEU A 562 -2.83 -28.57 23.65
CA LEU A 562 -2.48 -29.97 23.33
C LEU A 562 -0.96 -30.19 23.15
N THR A 563 -0.20 -29.15 22.79
CA THR A 563 1.26 -29.21 22.59
C THR A 563 2.06 -28.76 23.81
N THR A 564 1.42 -28.13 24.81
CA THR A 564 2.02 -27.84 26.12
C THR A 564 2.18 -29.12 26.96
N ARG A 565 3.06 -30.03 26.51
CA ARG A 565 3.64 -31.07 27.37
C ARG A 565 5.09 -30.74 27.71
N ARG A 566 5.26 -30.46 29.01
CA ARG A 566 6.48 -30.39 29.82
C ARG A 566 7.39 -29.20 29.51
N ARG A 567 7.25 -28.14 30.32
CA ARG A 567 8.40 -27.35 30.77
C ARG A 567 9.48 -28.36 31.16
N THR A 568 10.59 -28.38 30.44
CA THR A 568 11.80 -29.02 30.89
C THR A 568 12.19 -28.31 32.18
N SER A 569 12.01 -28.97 33.32
CA SER A 569 12.62 -28.53 34.56
C SER A 569 14.10 -28.30 34.27
N ALA A 570 14.59 -27.12 34.64
CA ALA A 570 16.02 -26.86 34.61
C ALA A 570 16.73 -27.97 35.40
N PRO A 571 17.87 -28.49 34.94
CA PRO A 571 18.74 -29.25 35.82
C PRO A 571 18.97 -28.44 37.09
N ALA A 572 18.97 -29.09 38.25
CA ALA A 572 19.29 -28.40 39.50
C ALA A 572 20.71 -27.79 39.41
N PRO A 573 20.95 -26.63 40.07
CA PRO A 573 22.30 -26.07 40.17
C PRO A 573 23.26 -27.10 40.78
N ASP A 574 24.48 -27.18 40.25
CA ASP A 574 25.51 -28.03 40.83
C ASP A 574 26.10 -27.34 42.08
N PRO A 575 25.90 -27.89 43.30
CA PRO A 575 26.40 -27.27 44.52
C PRO A 575 27.93 -27.25 44.60
N GLY A 576 28.64 -28.17 43.91
CA GLY A 576 30.10 -28.20 43.88
C GLY A 576 30.74 -27.08 43.04
N LEU A 577 29.94 -26.40 42.23
CA LEU A 577 30.37 -25.31 41.35
C LEU A 577 29.73 -23.96 41.72
N ALA A 578 29.07 -23.85 42.87
CA ALA A 578 28.35 -22.64 43.29
C ALA A 578 29.27 -21.41 43.44
N GLU A 579 30.50 -21.62 43.90
CA GLU A 579 31.52 -20.56 44.08
C GLU A 579 32.41 -20.36 42.83
N VAL A 580 32.19 -21.12 41.75
CA VAL A 580 32.99 -21.05 40.53
C VAL A 580 32.32 -20.12 39.52
N PRO A 581 32.93 -18.98 39.16
CA PRO A 581 32.34 -18.01 38.23
C PRO A 581 31.98 -18.60 36.86
N LEU A 582 32.86 -19.43 36.28
CA LEU A 582 32.63 -20.00 34.95
C LEU A 582 33.28 -21.38 34.78
N VAL A 583 32.50 -22.32 34.26
CA VAL A 583 32.97 -23.61 33.75
C VAL A 583 32.39 -23.82 32.35
N ILE A 584 33.27 -24.09 31.39
CA ILE A 584 32.91 -24.47 30.03
C ILE A 584 33.36 -25.92 29.80
N THR A 585 32.47 -26.77 29.28
CA THR A 585 32.76 -28.18 29.01
C THR A 585 32.27 -28.60 27.62
N GLY A 586 33.19 -29.04 26.76
CA GLY A 586 32.92 -29.63 25.44
C GLY A 586 32.20 -28.70 24.46
N LEU A 587 32.36 -27.38 24.61
CA LEU A 587 31.54 -26.39 23.93
C LEU A 587 31.80 -26.37 22.41
N SER A 588 30.75 -26.51 21.61
CA SER A 588 30.86 -26.53 20.14
C SER A 588 29.74 -25.75 19.44
N LYS A 589 30.09 -25.05 18.36
CA LYS A 589 29.16 -24.25 17.54
C LYS A 589 29.50 -24.24 16.05
N ARG A 590 28.48 -24.40 15.22
CA ARG A 590 28.46 -24.29 13.75
C ARG A 590 27.35 -23.32 13.31
N TYR A 591 27.67 -22.43 12.36
CA TYR A 591 26.68 -21.52 11.76
C TYR A 591 26.07 -22.13 10.49
N ALA A 592 24.82 -21.75 10.19
CA ALA A 592 24.12 -22.22 8.99
C ALA A 592 24.84 -21.76 7.72
N GLY A 593 25.03 -22.68 6.76
CA GLY A 593 25.76 -22.41 5.50
C GLY A 593 27.23 -22.85 5.48
N SER A 594 27.78 -23.33 6.60
CA SER A 594 29.13 -23.91 6.64
C SER A 594 29.05 -25.40 6.99
N THR A 595 29.26 -26.28 6.02
CA THR A 595 29.19 -27.74 6.21
C THR A 595 30.35 -28.28 7.04
N ASP A 596 31.56 -27.70 6.90
CA ASP A 596 32.80 -28.23 7.49
C ASP A 596 33.54 -27.31 8.50
N ARG A 597 33.12 -26.05 8.69
CA ARG A 597 33.84 -25.10 9.56
C ARG A 597 33.12 -24.87 10.89
N TYR A 598 33.73 -25.31 11.99
CA TYR A 598 33.30 -24.98 13.35
C TYR A 598 33.77 -23.57 13.71
N ALA A 599 32.89 -22.77 14.33
CA ALA A 599 33.28 -21.50 14.92
C ALA A 599 33.93 -21.69 16.30
N VAL A 600 33.46 -22.69 17.04
CA VAL A 600 34.07 -23.20 18.29
C VAL A 600 33.92 -24.72 18.27
N ARG A 601 34.95 -25.47 18.68
CA ARG A 601 34.96 -26.93 18.68
C ARG A 601 35.66 -27.44 19.94
N ASP A 602 34.90 -28.18 20.75
CA ASP A 602 35.38 -28.88 21.95
C ASP A 602 36.16 -28.00 22.94
N LEU A 603 35.67 -26.79 23.18
CA LEU A 603 36.31 -25.84 24.10
C LEU A 603 35.94 -26.19 25.55
N SER A 604 36.96 -26.37 26.40
CA SER A 604 36.78 -26.65 27.84
C SER A 604 37.81 -25.87 28.68
N PHE A 605 37.35 -25.04 29.61
CA PHE A 605 38.20 -24.36 30.60
C PHE A 605 37.36 -23.86 31.79
N ARG A 606 38.05 -23.48 32.87
CA ARG A 606 37.44 -23.00 34.12
C ARG A 606 38.08 -21.68 34.55
N VAL A 607 37.27 -20.81 35.16
CA VAL A 607 37.69 -19.50 35.69
C VAL A 607 37.35 -19.44 37.17
N GLU A 608 38.33 -19.12 37.99
CA GLU A 608 38.19 -18.97 39.43
C GLU A 608 37.80 -17.54 39.83
N LYS A 609 37.32 -17.40 41.07
CA LYS A 609 36.94 -16.11 41.65
C LYS A 609 38.13 -15.16 41.76
N GLY A 610 37.93 -13.89 41.39
CA GLY A 610 38.95 -12.84 41.46
C GLY A 610 39.98 -12.89 40.33
N GLN A 611 39.82 -13.78 39.34
CA GLN A 611 40.69 -13.81 38.16
C GLN A 611 40.30 -12.72 37.16
N VAL A 612 41.31 -12.05 36.61
CA VAL A 612 41.19 -11.33 35.33
C VAL A 612 41.70 -12.27 34.25
N LEU A 613 40.80 -12.77 33.40
CA LEU A 613 41.07 -13.74 32.36
C LEU A 613 41.12 -13.07 30.98
N GLY A 614 42.24 -13.20 30.27
CA GLY A 614 42.38 -12.77 28.89
C GLY A 614 42.08 -13.91 27.91
N LEU A 615 41.03 -13.76 27.09
CA LEU A 615 40.76 -14.64 25.96
C LEU A 615 41.52 -14.10 24.74
N LEU A 616 42.56 -14.82 24.33
CA LEU A 616 43.53 -14.37 23.34
C LEU A 616 43.50 -15.26 22.09
N GLY A 617 43.68 -14.66 20.92
CA GLY A 617 43.73 -15.41 19.66
C GLY A 617 43.54 -14.48 18.45
N PRO A 618 43.91 -14.91 17.24
CA PRO A 618 43.73 -14.11 16.03
C PRO A 618 42.24 -13.84 15.73
N ASN A 619 41.99 -12.90 14.82
CA ASN A 619 40.63 -12.66 14.34
C ASN A 619 40.06 -13.93 13.70
N GLY A 620 38.86 -14.33 14.13
CA GLY A 620 38.24 -15.59 13.70
C GLY A 620 38.61 -16.82 14.52
N ALA A 621 39.35 -16.70 15.63
CA ALA A 621 39.65 -17.81 16.54
C ALA A 621 38.45 -18.34 17.35
N GLY A 622 37.28 -17.69 17.28
CA GLY A 622 36.05 -18.12 17.98
C GLY A 622 35.74 -17.37 19.29
N LYS A 623 36.51 -16.33 19.65
CA LYS A 623 36.38 -15.54 20.89
C LYS A 623 34.96 -14.98 21.09
N THR A 624 34.52 -14.09 20.20
CA THR A 624 33.19 -13.47 20.25
C THR A 624 32.05 -14.51 20.19
N THR A 625 32.22 -15.60 19.45
CA THR A 625 31.21 -16.68 19.40
C THR A 625 31.12 -17.40 20.76
N THR A 626 32.24 -17.60 21.46
CA THR A 626 32.28 -18.14 22.82
C THR A 626 31.59 -17.20 23.81
N LEU A 627 31.89 -15.90 23.77
CA LEU A 627 31.28 -14.90 24.65
C LEU A 627 29.76 -14.79 24.43
N ARG A 628 29.29 -14.81 23.17
CA ARG A 628 27.84 -14.81 22.86
C ARG A 628 27.11 -16.04 23.39
N MET A 629 27.76 -17.21 23.39
CA MET A 629 27.18 -18.41 23.99
C MET A 629 27.14 -18.33 25.53
N LEU A 630 28.15 -17.73 26.16
CA LEU A 630 28.20 -17.53 27.61
C LEU A 630 27.07 -16.60 28.10
N MET A 631 26.74 -15.57 27.34
CA MET A 631 25.61 -14.68 27.64
C MET A 631 24.23 -15.29 27.30
N GLY A 632 24.18 -16.48 26.69
CA GLY A 632 22.95 -17.10 26.22
C GLY A 632 22.32 -16.42 25.00
N LEU A 633 23.03 -15.53 24.30
CA LEU A 633 22.57 -14.89 23.05
C LEU A 633 22.53 -15.89 21.88
N ILE A 634 23.41 -16.88 21.91
CA ILE A 634 23.48 -17.96 20.92
C ILE A 634 23.48 -19.30 21.65
N ARG A 635 22.71 -20.27 21.15
CA ARG A 635 22.69 -21.62 21.70
C ARG A 635 23.86 -22.46 21.16
N PRO A 636 24.63 -23.16 22.02
CA PRO A 636 25.62 -24.12 21.57
C PRO A 636 24.95 -25.32 20.88
N ASP A 637 25.66 -25.96 19.96
CA ASP A 637 25.19 -27.18 19.29
C ASP A 637 25.54 -28.44 20.11
N ALA A 638 26.64 -28.38 20.87
CA ALA A 638 27.06 -29.39 21.85
C ALA A 638 27.86 -28.75 23.01
N GLY A 639 27.99 -29.47 24.12
CA GLY A 639 28.62 -29.00 25.35
C GLY A 639 27.69 -28.17 26.25
N GLU A 640 28.22 -27.72 27.38
CA GLU A 640 27.49 -26.88 28.33
C GLU A 640 28.37 -25.77 28.93
N ILE A 641 27.72 -24.70 29.36
CA ILE A 641 28.34 -23.59 30.10
C ILE A 641 27.61 -23.50 31.43
N ARG A 642 28.36 -23.47 32.53
CA ARG A 642 27.86 -23.26 33.88
C ARG A 642 28.46 -22.01 34.49
N VAL A 643 27.61 -21.19 35.09
CA VAL A 643 27.99 -19.99 35.83
C VAL A 643 27.44 -20.14 37.25
N PHE A 644 28.29 -20.09 38.28
CA PHE A 644 27.91 -20.34 39.68
C PHE A 644 27.04 -21.61 39.85
N GLY A 645 27.43 -22.71 39.19
CA GLY A 645 26.72 -24.00 39.19
C GLY A 645 25.45 -24.07 38.34
N HIS A 646 24.99 -22.97 37.76
CA HIS A 646 23.76 -22.91 36.94
C HIS A 646 24.08 -23.03 35.45
N THR A 647 23.35 -23.90 34.74
CA THR A 647 23.45 -24.02 33.28
C THR A 647 22.94 -22.76 32.58
N ILE A 648 23.77 -22.20 31.70
CA ILE A 648 23.42 -21.05 30.86
C ILE A 648 22.47 -21.47 29.75
N ARG A 649 21.40 -20.69 29.60
CA ARG A 649 20.41 -20.77 28.52
C ARG A 649 19.71 -19.41 28.39
N PRO A 650 19.06 -19.12 27.25
CA PRO A 650 18.29 -17.89 27.10
C PRO A 650 17.31 -17.70 28.27
N GLY A 651 17.43 -16.57 28.98
CA GLY A 651 16.59 -16.23 30.14
C GLY A 651 16.93 -16.95 31.45
N ALA A 652 18.13 -17.52 31.61
CA ALA A 652 18.57 -18.10 32.89
C ALA A 652 18.68 -17.02 33.98
N SER A 653 18.13 -17.28 35.17
CA SER A 653 18.15 -16.33 36.30
C SER A 653 19.56 -15.93 36.72
N VAL A 654 20.55 -16.82 36.57
CA VAL A 654 21.95 -16.55 36.91
C VAL A 654 22.57 -15.43 36.05
N LEU A 655 21.99 -15.11 34.88
CA LEU A 655 22.47 -14.01 34.03
C LEU A 655 22.32 -12.64 34.72
N SER A 656 21.50 -12.50 35.77
CA SER A 656 21.45 -11.28 36.57
C SER A 656 22.74 -11.02 37.35
N ARG A 657 23.59 -12.04 37.53
CA ARG A 657 24.92 -11.98 38.16
C ARG A 657 26.05 -11.81 37.13
N VAL A 658 25.71 -11.62 35.84
CA VAL A 658 26.66 -11.47 34.74
C VAL A 658 26.47 -10.10 34.09
N GLY A 659 27.53 -9.30 34.09
CA GLY A 659 27.61 -8.05 33.34
C GLY A 659 28.31 -8.29 32.03
N ALA A 660 27.80 -7.72 30.92
CA ALA A 660 28.44 -7.93 29.63
C ALA A 660 28.44 -6.71 28.73
N PHE A 661 29.54 -6.55 28.00
CA PHE A 661 29.72 -5.59 26.92
C PHE A 661 30.23 -6.34 25.69
N VAL A 662 29.34 -6.53 24.69
CA VAL A 662 29.63 -7.25 23.44
C VAL A 662 29.01 -6.48 22.27
N GLU A 663 29.80 -6.23 21.23
CA GLU A 663 29.39 -5.50 20.01
C GLU A 663 28.93 -4.05 20.19
N GLY A 664 29.80 -3.16 20.64
CA GLY A 664 29.60 -1.71 20.56
C GLY A 664 28.44 -1.16 21.42
N ALA A 665 28.50 0.12 21.77
CA ALA A 665 27.53 0.70 22.70
C ALA A 665 26.36 1.36 21.97
N GLY A 666 25.18 0.75 22.01
CA GLY A 666 23.94 1.26 21.40
C GLY A 666 23.25 2.35 22.22
N PHE A 667 23.96 3.45 22.53
CA PHE A 667 23.42 4.55 23.32
C PHE A 667 22.54 5.50 22.52
N LEU A 668 21.55 6.10 23.18
CA LEU A 668 20.75 7.20 22.62
C LEU A 668 21.59 8.49 22.65
N PRO A 669 21.95 9.06 21.48
CA PRO A 669 22.97 10.11 21.39
C PRO A 669 22.51 11.46 21.96
N HIS A 670 21.21 11.69 22.06
CA HIS A 670 20.62 12.93 22.55
C HIS A 670 20.43 12.94 24.07
N LEU A 671 20.50 11.78 24.73
CA LEU A 671 20.41 11.66 26.18
C LEU A 671 21.80 11.81 26.82
N SER A 672 21.84 12.27 28.06
CA SER A 672 23.03 12.28 28.89
C SER A 672 23.51 10.87 29.21
N GLY A 673 24.77 10.74 29.66
CA GLY A 673 25.33 9.45 30.09
C GLY A 673 24.49 8.83 31.22
N ARG A 674 24.08 9.65 32.21
CA ARG A 674 23.25 9.20 33.32
C ARG A 674 21.87 8.71 32.87
N GLU A 675 21.19 9.46 32.01
CA GLU A 675 19.86 9.09 31.50
C GLU A 675 19.88 7.78 30.69
N ASN A 676 20.96 7.52 29.94
CA ASN A 676 21.12 6.25 29.22
C ASN A 676 21.20 5.06 30.19
N LEU A 677 21.95 5.17 31.28
CA LEU A 677 22.09 4.11 32.28
C LEU A 677 20.79 3.86 33.06
N GLU A 678 20.10 4.93 33.46
CA GLU A 678 18.81 4.83 34.14
C GLU A 678 17.74 4.19 33.25
N LEU A 679 17.69 4.59 31.97
CA LEU A 679 16.77 4.00 31.00
C LEU A 679 17.06 2.52 30.78
N TYR A 680 18.34 2.15 30.64
CA TYR A 680 18.77 0.76 30.50
C TYR A 680 18.33 -0.07 31.72
N TRP A 681 18.57 0.41 32.94
CA TRP A 681 18.18 -0.31 34.14
C TRP A 681 16.67 -0.50 34.24
N ARG A 682 15.88 0.56 33.97
CA ARG A 682 14.41 0.47 33.96
C ARG A 682 13.89 -0.57 32.96
N ALA A 683 14.53 -0.71 31.80
CA ALA A 683 14.15 -1.70 30.80
C ALA A 683 14.37 -3.15 31.27
N THR A 684 15.24 -3.40 32.26
CA THR A 684 15.43 -4.74 32.84
C THR A 684 14.27 -5.17 33.75
N GLY A 685 13.44 -4.22 34.20
CA GLY A 685 12.35 -4.47 35.16
C GLY A 685 12.81 -4.77 36.59
N ARG A 686 14.10 -4.58 36.90
CA ARG A 686 14.67 -4.79 38.23
C ARG A 686 14.45 -3.57 39.15
N PRO A 687 14.43 -3.76 40.48
CA PRO A 687 14.28 -2.65 41.42
C PRO A 687 15.39 -1.60 41.28
N PRO A 688 15.11 -0.28 41.36
CA PRO A 688 16.12 0.77 41.22
C PRO A 688 17.26 0.70 42.26
N GLU A 689 16.97 0.22 43.47
CA GLU A 689 17.93 0.06 44.56
C GLU A 689 19.07 -0.92 44.24
N ASP A 690 18.79 -1.92 43.39
CA ASP A 690 19.75 -2.93 42.98
C ASP A 690 20.68 -2.43 41.86
N ALA A 691 20.52 -1.20 41.36
CA ALA A 691 21.29 -0.69 40.22
C ALA A 691 22.75 -0.41 40.55
N HIS A 692 23.05 -0.06 41.81
CA HIS A 692 24.38 0.39 42.26
C HIS A 692 24.99 1.46 41.34
N LEU A 693 24.16 2.39 40.84
CA LEU A 693 24.52 3.33 39.79
C LEU A 693 25.71 4.20 40.18
N ASP A 694 25.74 4.74 41.40
CA ASP A 694 26.82 5.65 41.82
C ASP A 694 28.16 4.92 41.98
N GLU A 695 28.18 3.69 42.48
CA GLU A 695 29.40 2.85 42.59
C GLU A 695 29.93 2.47 41.19
N ALA A 696 29.04 2.10 40.26
CA ALA A 696 29.42 1.81 38.87
C ALA A 696 30.00 3.06 38.16
N LEU A 697 29.46 4.24 38.45
CA LEU A 697 29.94 5.52 37.89
C LEU A 697 31.28 5.97 38.49
N GLU A 698 31.51 5.74 39.78
CA GLU A 698 32.79 5.98 40.45
C GLU A 698 33.90 5.12 39.85
N ILE A 699 33.64 3.83 39.66
CA ILE A 699 34.59 2.89 39.05
C ILE A 699 34.88 3.27 37.60
N ALA A 700 33.87 3.67 36.82
CA ALA A 700 34.04 4.08 35.42
C ALA A 700 34.78 5.43 35.24
N GLY A 701 34.82 6.28 36.27
CA GLY A 701 35.62 7.51 36.28
C GLY A 701 35.25 8.53 35.20
N LEU A 702 33.95 8.79 34.99
CA LEU A 702 33.45 9.72 33.97
C LEU A 702 33.22 11.16 34.47
N GLY A 703 33.16 11.38 35.78
CA GLY A 703 33.02 12.71 36.41
C GLY A 703 31.88 13.55 35.84
N ASP A 704 32.13 14.85 35.64
CA ASP A 704 31.15 15.84 35.13
C ASP A 704 30.64 15.54 33.71
N ALA A 705 31.30 14.63 32.97
CA ALA A 705 30.85 14.27 31.64
C ALA A 705 29.46 13.61 31.65
N LEU A 706 29.05 12.99 32.76
CA LEU A 706 27.79 12.25 32.89
C LEU A 706 26.54 13.11 32.66
N ALA A 707 26.62 14.41 32.91
CA ALA A 707 25.54 15.36 32.67
C ALA A 707 25.45 15.83 31.21
N ARG A 708 26.46 15.51 30.37
CA ARG A 708 26.49 15.90 28.95
C ARG A 708 25.89 14.80 28.06
N ALA A 709 25.28 15.22 26.95
CA ALA A 709 24.73 14.31 25.95
C ALA A 709 25.81 13.41 25.33
N VAL A 710 25.50 12.13 25.16
CA VAL A 710 26.44 11.10 24.67
C VAL A 710 26.98 11.41 23.27
N ARG A 711 26.27 12.18 22.44
CA ARG A 711 26.80 12.66 21.14
C ARG A 711 28.11 13.44 21.23
N THR A 712 28.41 14.03 22.40
CA THR A 712 29.62 14.82 22.64
C THR A 712 30.78 14.01 23.19
N TYR A 713 30.59 12.70 23.39
CA TYR A 713 31.59 11.82 24.00
C TYR A 713 32.63 11.37 22.97
N SER A 714 33.89 11.32 23.37
CA SER A 714 34.94 10.62 22.61
C SER A 714 34.68 9.11 22.58
N GLN A 715 35.39 8.38 21.73
CA GLN A 715 35.31 6.91 21.68
C GLN A 715 35.64 6.27 23.04
N GLY A 716 36.71 6.70 23.71
CA GLY A 716 37.05 6.24 25.07
C GLY A 716 36.00 6.57 26.13
N MET A 717 35.34 7.72 26.04
CA MET A 717 34.24 8.05 26.95
C MET A 717 33.01 7.17 26.71
N ARG A 718 32.68 6.85 25.45
CA ARG A 718 31.58 5.93 25.12
C ARG A 718 31.86 4.51 25.59
N GLN A 719 33.09 4.02 25.46
CA GLN A 719 33.47 2.70 25.97
C GLN A 719 33.43 2.64 27.50
N ARG A 720 33.89 3.68 28.20
CA ARG A 720 33.75 3.77 29.66
C ARG A 720 32.28 3.77 30.11
N LEU A 721 31.41 4.49 29.40
CA LEU A 721 29.98 4.47 29.68
C LEU A 721 29.36 3.07 29.43
N ALA A 722 29.82 2.36 28.41
CA ALA A 722 29.37 0.99 28.12
C ALA A 722 29.78 0.00 29.21
N ILE A 723 30.97 0.18 29.77
CA ILE A 723 31.44 -0.62 30.90
C ILE A 723 30.68 -0.25 32.17
N ALA A 724 30.40 1.03 32.42
CA ALA A 724 29.52 1.45 33.52
C ALA A 724 28.14 0.78 33.40
N GLN A 725 27.58 0.71 32.18
CA GLN A 725 26.32 -0.01 31.92
C GLN A 725 26.43 -1.52 32.24
N ALA A 726 27.54 -2.16 31.87
CA ALA A 726 27.79 -3.57 32.18
C ALA A 726 28.04 -3.84 33.67
N MET A 727 28.46 -2.83 34.43
CA MET A 727 28.69 -2.89 35.88
C MET A 727 27.42 -2.62 36.71
N LEU A 728 26.31 -2.20 36.10
CA LEU A 728 25.06 -1.98 36.83
C LEU A 728 24.59 -3.27 37.53
N GLY A 729 24.27 -3.15 38.81
CA GLY A 729 23.99 -4.29 39.68
C GLY A 729 25.20 -5.06 40.18
N LEU A 730 26.42 -4.52 39.98
CA LEU A 730 27.70 -5.04 40.44
C LEU A 730 27.87 -6.56 40.26
N PRO A 731 27.72 -7.06 39.03
CA PRO A 731 27.73 -8.49 38.76
C PRO A 731 29.06 -9.14 39.17
N ASP A 732 28.96 -10.36 39.71
CA ASP A 732 30.10 -11.16 40.18
C ASP A 732 31.04 -11.56 39.02
N LEU A 733 30.51 -11.62 37.79
CA LEU A 733 31.24 -11.92 36.56
C LEU A 733 31.00 -10.82 35.52
N LEU A 734 32.06 -10.13 35.10
CA LEU A 734 32.03 -9.11 34.06
C LEU A 734 32.71 -9.63 32.78
N ILE A 735 32.08 -9.45 31.62
CA ILE A 735 32.55 -9.95 30.33
C ILE A 735 32.66 -8.82 29.32
N LEU A 736 33.86 -8.61 28.78
CA LEU A 736 34.18 -7.49 27.91
C LEU A 736 34.78 -8.02 26.59
N ASP A 737 34.12 -7.78 25.46
CA ASP A 737 34.65 -8.14 24.13
C ASP A 737 35.38 -6.94 23.49
N GLU A 738 36.69 -7.06 23.33
CA GLU A 738 37.58 -6.06 22.72
C GLU A 738 37.37 -4.63 23.29
N PRO A 739 37.42 -4.43 24.62
CA PRO A 739 37.05 -3.17 25.27
C PRO A 739 38.00 -2.00 24.97
N THR A 740 39.18 -2.27 24.43
CA THR A 740 40.24 -1.29 24.14
C THR A 740 40.46 -1.03 22.66
N ASN A 741 39.65 -1.65 21.80
CA ASN A 741 39.78 -1.49 20.37
C ASN A 741 39.51 -0.03 19.93
N GLY A 742 40.44 0.55 19.17
CA GLY A 742 40.37 1.92 18.67
C GLY A 742 40.56 3.01 19.73
N LEU A 743 41.23 2.71 20.85
CA LEU A 743 41.63 3.68 21.87
C LEU A 743 43.09 4.10 21.73
N ASP A 744 43.37 5.36 22.08
CA ASP A 744 44.74 5.87 22.19
C ASP A 744 45.46 5.29 23.43
N PRO A 745 46.80 5.20 23.46
CA PRO A 745 47.54 4.60 24.58
C PRO A 745 47.18 5.13 25.99
N PRO A 746 46.93 6.44 26.22
CA PRO A 746 46.47 6.93 27.52
C PRO A 746 45.09 6.38 27.91
N GLN A 747 44.17 6.27 26.95
CA GLN A 747 42.80 5.76 27.15
C GLN A 747 42.80 4.25 27.43
N ILE A 748 43.72 3.50 26.81
CA ILE A 748 43.95 2.07 27.11
C ILE A 748 44.43 1.90 28.56
N ARG A 749 45.35 2.75 29.02
CA ARG A 749 45.83 2.72 30.43
C ARG A 749 44.70 2.99 31.41
N GLU A 750 43.90 4.04 31.16
CA GLU A 750 42.72 4.35 31.97
C GLU A 750 41.71 3.19 32.00
N MET A 751 41.45 2.57 30.84
CA MET A 751 40.54 1.43 30.74
C MET A 751 41.01 0.23 31.56
N ARG A 752 42.32 -0.05 31.51
CA ARG A 752 42.94 -1.09 32.33
C ARG A 752 42.74 -0.83 33.81
N GLU A 753 42.96 0.39 34.27
CA GLU A 753 42.77 0.76 35.68
C GLU A 753 41.30 0.56 36.13
N VAL A 754 40.31 0.79 35.26
CA VAL A 754 38.90 0.48 35.53
C VAL A 754 38.68 -1.02 35.74
N MET A 755 39.23 -1.87 34.87
CA MET A 755 39.10 -3.34 34.98
C MET A 755 39.80 -3.89 36.24
N ILE A 756 41.01 -3.39 36.53
CA ILE A 756 41.77 -3.80 37.73
C ILE A 756 41.04 -3.37 39.00
N ARG A 757 40.53 -2.14 39.07
CA ARG A 757 39.75 -1.66 40.24
C ARG A 757 38.48 -2.47 40.47
N TYR A 758 37.80 -2.87 39.39
CA TYR A 758 36.61 -3.73 39.50
C TYR A 758 36.98 -5.13 40.04
N ALA A 759 38.08 -5.72 39.53
CA ALA A 759 38.56 -7.02 39.97
C ALA A 759 39.12 -7.02 41.41
N ALA A 760 39.71 -5.91 41.87
CA ALA A 760 40.20 -5.74 43.23
C ALA A 760 39.10 -5.91 44.31
N GLY A 761 37.83 -5.70 43.93
CA GLY A 761 36.66 -6.01 44.76
C GLY A 761 36.32 -7.50 44.90
N GLY A 762 37.19 -8.41 44.42
CA GLY A 762 36.98 -9.87 44.46
C GLY A 762 36.08 -10.43 43.36
N ARG A 763 35.77 -9.62 42.34
CA ARG A 763 34.90 -9.95 41.20
C ARG A 763 35.74 -10.47 40.03
N THR A 764 35.16 -11.34 39.21
CA THR A 764 35.87 -11.96 38.08
C THR A 764 35.62 -11.18 36.80
N VAL A 765 36.67 -10.94 36.01
CA VAL A 765 36.58 -10.20 34.73
C VAL A 765 37.14 -11.06 33.61
N ILE A 766 36.38 -11.20 32.52
CA ILE A 766 36.81 -11.87 31.29
C ILE A 766 36.91 -10.83 30.19
N VAL A 767 38.09 -10.72 29.58
CA VAL A 767 38.37 -9.78 28.51
C VAL A 767 38.81 -10.53 27.28
N SER A 768 38.20 -10.27 26.13
CA SER A 768 38.71 -10.70 24.83
C SER A 768 39.55 -9.57 24.24
N SER A 769 40.79 -9.87 23.86
CA SER A 769 41.68 -8.90 23.21
C SER A 769 42.62 -9.62 22.23
N HIS A 770 43.04 -8.89 21.20
CA HIS A 770 44.11 -9.31 20.28
C HIS A 770 45.43 -8.56 20.51
N LEU A 771 45.45 -7.60 21.46
CA LEU A 771 46.63 -6.80 21.80
C LEU A 771 47.41 -7.46 22.96
N LEU A 772 48.47 -8.17 22.61
CA LEU A 772 49.28 -8.98 23.55
C LEU A 772 49.88 -8.15 24.70
N ALA A 773 50.42 -6.97 24.38
CA ALA A 773 51.02 -6.08 25.37
C ALA A 773 50.03 -5.56 26.42
N GLU A 774 48.75 -5.47 26.08
CA GLU A 774 47.70 -5.04 27.01
C GLU A 774 47.30 -6.17 27.95
N VAL A 775 47.15 -7.37 27.38
CA VAL A 775 46.75 -8.58 28.07
C VAL A 775 47.80 -8.99 29.11
N GLU A 776 49.10 -8.89 28.78
CA GLU A 776 50.20 -9.17 29.73
C GLU A 776 50.15 -8.26 30.97
N GLN A 777 49.76 -6.99 30.79
CA GLN A 777 49.78 -5.99 31.86
C GLN A 777 48.48 -5.92 32.67
N SER A 778 47.41 -6.57 32.22
CA SER A 778 46.06 -6.45 32.80
C SER A 778 45.47 -7.78 33.29
N CYS A 779 45.88 -8.90 32.69
CA CYS A 779 45.31 -10.21 32.99
C CYS A 779 46.18 -10.99 33.97
N THR A 780 45.54 -11.81 34.79
CA THR A 780 46.21 -12.77 35.69
C THR A 780 46.39 -14.14 35.03
N HIS A 781 45.45 -14.51 34.16
CA HIS A 781 45.37 -15.80 33.49
C HIS A 781 44.97 -15.59 32.03
N LEU A 782 45.42 -16.48 31.14
CA LEU A 782 45.12 -16.42 29.71
C LEU A 782 44.49 -17.72 29.24
N VAL A 783 43.65 -17.59 28.22
CA VAL A 783 43.14 -18.69 27.40
C VAL A 783 43.46 -18.36 25.96
N VAL A 784 44.40 -19.09 25.37
CA VAL A 784 44.82 -18.93 23.98
C VAL A 784 43.96 -19.83 23.10
N MET A 785 43.29 -19.24 22.12
CA MET A 785 42.44 -19.92 21.15
C MET A 785 42.99 -19.76 19.73
N ASP A 786 42.95 -20.84 18.96
CA ASP A 786 43.18 -20.81 17.50
C ASP A 786 42.12 -21.66 16.78
N ARG A 787 41.63 -21.17 15.64
CA ARG A 787 40.64 -21.86 14.77
C ARG A 787 39.48 -22.53 15.54
N GLY A 788 38.97 -21.89 16.58
CA GLY A 788 37.83 -22.37 17.38
C GLY A 788 38.18 -23.40 18.45
N ARG A 789 39.46 -23.70 18.72
CA ARG A 789 39.92 -24.66 19.73
C ARG A 789 40.79 -24.00 20.79
N LEU A 790 40.89 -24.65 21.95
CA LEU A 790 41.84 -24.28 22.99
C LEU A 790 43.26 -24.70 22.59
N VAL A 791 44.21 -23.78 22.66
CA VAL A 791 45.66 -24.06 22.50
C VAL A 791 46.30 -24.25 23.87
N GLN A 792 46.15 -23.27 24.76
CA GLN A 792 46.70 -23.30 26.11
C GLN A 792 45.87 -22.43 27.06
N ALA A 793 45.81 -22.81 28.34
CA ALA A 793 45.21 -22.00 29.40
C ALA A 793 46.06 -22.04 30.68
N GLY A 794 46.24 -20.91 31.34
CA GLY A 794 47.02 -20.84 32.59
C GLY A 794 47.39 -19.41 33.03
N PRO A 795 48.13 -19.25 34.13
CA PRO A 795 48.70 -17.97 34.55
C PRO A 795 49.59 -17.35 33.47
N VAL A 796 49.56 -16.03 33.31
CA VAL A 796 50.38 -15.31 32.30
C VAL A 796 51.86 -15.68 32.39
N ARG A 797 52.39 -15.76 33.62
CA ARG A 797 53.81 -16.09 33.90
C ARG A 797 54.25 -17.45 33.35
N ASP A 798 53.34 -18.41 33.25
CA ASP A 798 53.66 -19.77 32.81
C ASP A 798 53.70 -19.85 31.27
N ILE A 799 53.13 -18.83 30.59
CA ILE A 799 53.04 -18.75 29.12
C ILE A 799 54.20 -17.93 28.52
N VAL A 800 54.77 -16.96 29.26
CA VAL A 800 55.84 -16.05 28.76
C VAL A 800 57.27 -16.65 28.83
N GLY A 801 57.51 -17.72 29.60
CA GLY A 801 58.81 -18.42 29.67
C GLY A 801 59.88 -17.76 30.57
N SER A 802 60.91 -18.53 30.97
CA SER A 802 61.89 -18.15 32.01
C SER A 802 63.30 -17.80 31.47
N GLY A 803 63.62 -16.52 31.28
CA GLY A 803 64.96 -15.88 31.41
C GLY A 803 66.24 -16.45 30.75
N ASP A 804 66.20 -17.60 30.08
CA ASP A 804 67.32 -18.38 29.52
C ASP A 804 67.68 -18.00 28.08
N THR A 805 66.93 -17.06 27.51
CA THR A 805 67.06 -16.57 26.14
C THR A 805 67.60 -15.14 26.16
N LEU A 806 68.77 -14.95 25.54
CA LEU A 806 69.49 -13.68 25.43
C LEU A 806 69.45 -13.15 24.01
N LEU A 807 69.32 -11.84 23.86
CA LEU A 807 69.53 -11.14 22.59
C LEU A 807 70.92 -10.51 22.60
N VAL A 808 71.73 -10.89 21.62
CA VAL A 808 73.05 -10.32 21.33
C VAL A 808 72.90 -9.35 20.16
N GLY A 809 72.95 -8.06 20.45
CA GLY A 809 72.90 -7.02 19.42
C GLY A 809 74.22 -6.94 18.66
N THR A 810 74.18 -6.93 17.34
CA THR A 810 75.37 -6.83 16.47
C THR A 810 75.22 -5.67 15.50
N ALA A 811 76.26 -4.84 15.35
CA ALA A 811 76.19 -3.64 14.51
C ALA A 811 76.14 -3.94 13.00
N VAL A 812 76.51 -5.16 12.60
CA VAL A 812 76.49 -5.64 11.21
C VAL A 812 75.86 -7.03 11.21
N PRO A 813 75.04 -7.41 10.22
CA PRO A 813 74.44 -8.74 10.16
C PRO A 813 75.48 -9.85 10.16
N VAL A 814 75.36 -10.79 11.11
CA VAL A 814 76.28 -11.92 11.24
C VAL A 814 76.03 -12.94 10.13
N PRO A 815 77.02 -13.34 9.31
CA PRO A 815 76.83 -14.31 8.24
C PRO A 815 76.35 -15.70 8.73
N GLU A 816 75.57 -16.41 7.91
CA GLU A 816 74.92 -17.69 8.29
C GLU A 816 75.91 -18.77 8.76
N PRO A 817 77.08 -18.94 8.11
CA PRO A 817 78.09 -19.91 8.58
C PRO A 817 78.64 -19.59 9.98
N VAL A 818 78.51 -18.35 10.44
CA VAL A 818 78.92 -17.94 11.77
C VAL A 818 77.79 -18.20 12.77
N VAL A 819 76.52 -18.00 12.39
CA VAL A 819 75.35 -18.35 13.22
C VAL A 819 75.34 -19.85 13.56
N GLU A 820 75.61 -20.71 12.58
CA GLU A 820 75.72 -22.16 12.80
C GLU A 820 76.87 -22.51 13.75
N LYS A 821 78.02 -21.86 13.62
CA LYS A 821 79.16 -22.04 14.54
C LYS A 821 78.83 -21.60 15.96
N VAL A 822 78.09 -20.49 16.12
CA VAL A 822 77.62 -20.00 17.42
C VAL A 822 76.62 -20.98 18.04
N GLY A 823 75.73 -21.56 17.24
CA GLY A 823 74.80 -22.60 17.68
C GLY A 823 75.48 -23.91 18.08
N ALA A 824 76.73 -24.13 17.66
CA ALA A 824 77.54 -25.29 18.01
C ALA A 824 78.51 -25.03 19.17
N LEU A 825 78.47 -23.84 19.79
CA LEU A 825 79.30 -23.53 20.97
C LEU A 825 78.81 -24.30 22.20
N ASP A 826 79.76 -24.75 23.01
CA ASP A 826 79.48 -25.49 24.25
C ASP A 826 78.72 -24.59 25.24
N GLY A 827 77.53 -25.02 25.68
CA GLY A 827 76.63 -24.26 26.53
C GLY A 827 75.58 -23.38 25.81
N VAL A 828 75.49 -23.43 24.48
CA VAL A 828 74.42 -22.81 23.68
C VAL A 828 73.44 -23.87 23.20
N ALA A 829 72.16 -23.75 23.56
CA ALA A 829 71.11 -24.68 23.16
C ALA A 829 70.62 -24.41 21.73
N SER A 830 70.57 -23.13 21.34
CA SER A 830 70.20 -22.72 19.99
C SER A 830 70.58 -21.26 19.74
N ALA A 831 71.00 -20.92 18.53
CA ALA A 831 71.21 -19.54 18.08
C ALA A 831 70.41 -19.29 16.79
N VAL A 832 69.63 -18.21 16.76
CA VAL A 832 68.78 -17.83 15.62
C VAL A 832 69.07 -16.38 15.25
N ARG A 833 69.18 -16.11 13.95
CA ARG A 833 69.34 -14.74 13.44
C ARG A 833 68.04 -13.95 13.58
N THR A 834 68.16 -12.71 14.01
CA THR A 834 67.08 -11.73 14.09
C THR A 834 67.51 -10.42 13.44
N ASP A 835 66.57 -9.50 13.20
CA ASP A 835 66.87 -8.22 12.54
C ASP A 835 67.84 -7.34 13.35
N ASP A 836 67.81 -7.46 14.69
CA ASP A 836 68.63 -6.67 15.62
C ASP A 836 69.92 -7.39 16.08
N GLY A 837 70.19 -8.61 15.58
CA GLY A 837 71.37 -9.41 15.94
C GLY A 837 71.09 -10.91 16.07
N LEU A 838 71.57 -11.54 17.14
CA LEU A 838 71.42 -12.99 17.39
C LEU A 838 70.62 -13.26 18.66
N LEU A 839 69.59 -14.10 18.56
CA LEU A 839 68.83 -14.59 19.69
C LEU A 839 69.35 -15.97 20.09
N ILE A 840 69.92 -16.06 21.29
CA ILE A 840 70.67 -17.21 21.77
C ILE A 840 70.01 -17.76 23.03
N ARG A 841 69.62 -19.04 23.01
CA ARG A 841 69.16 -19.76 24.19
C ARG A 841 70.33 -20.51 24.81
N LEU A 842 70.57 -20.31 26.09
CA LEU A 842 71.64 -20.97 26.82
C LEU A 842 71.18 -22.34 27.34
N GLU A 843 72.10 -23.32 27.37
CA GLU A 843 71.88 -24.56 28.11
C GLU A 843 71.96 -24.33 29.63
N PRO A 844 71.37 -25.22 30.45
CA PRO A 844 71.43 -25.12 31.91
C PRO A 844 72.89 -25.09 32.42
N GLY A 845 73.32 -23.95 32.98
CA GLY A 845 74.69 -23.73 33.47
C GLY A 845 75.59 -22.90 32.55
N GLY A 846 75.12 -22.55 31.34
CA GLY A 846 75.75 -21.54 30.48
C GLY A 846 75.57 -20.14 31.06
N THR A 847 76.59 -19.29 30.96
CA THR A 847 76.50 -17.89 31.42
C THR A 847 76.72 -16.92 30.27
N ALA A 848 76.07 -15.75 30.37
CA ALA A 848 76.20 -14.69 29.38
C ALA A 848 77.65 -14.23 29.21
N GLU A 849 78.48 -14.25 30.27
CA GLU A 849 79.88 -13.84 30.17
C GLU A 849 80.71 -14.81 29.33
N ARG A 850 80.51 -16.14 29.50
CA ARG A 850 81.20 -17.15 28.67
C ARG A 850 80.78 -17.06 27.21
N LEU A 851 79.48 -16.88 26.96
CA LEU A 851 78.95 -16.71 25.62
C LEU A 851 79.60 -15.51 24.92
N VAL A 852 79.70 -14.36 25.59
CA VAL A 852 80.33 -13.16 25.01
C VAL A 852 81.80 -13.40 24.66
N VAL A 853 82.56 -14.10 25.49
CA VAL A 853 83.98 -14.42 25.22
C VAL A 853 84.13 -15.29 23.96
N GLU A 854 83.30 -16.32 23.81
CA GLU A 854 83.35 -17.21 22.65
C GLU A 854 82.85 -16.51 21.37
N LEU A 855 81.84 -15.63 21.47
CA LEU A 855 81.40 -14.81 20.35
C LEU A 855 82.50 -13.87 19.84
N VAL A 856 83.27 -13.26 20.74
CA VAL A 856 84.41 -12.40 20.35
C VAL A 856 85.55 -13.22 19.73
N ARG A 857 85.83 -14.44 20.22
CA ARG A 857 86.83 -15.34 19.61
C ARG A 857 86.49 -15.77 18.19
N LEU A 858 85.19 -15.89 17.89
CA LEU A 858 84.68 -16.14 16.55
C LEU A 858 84.60 -14.86 15.67
N GLU A 859 85.18 -13.75 16.15
CA GLU A 859 85.18 -12.43 15.51
C GLU A 859 83.77 -11.87 15.26
N VAL A 860 82.78 -12.24 16.08
CA VAL A 860 81.42 -11.68 16.01
C VAL A 860 81.40 -10.28 16.65
N PRO A 861 80.95 -9.23 15.93
CA PRO A 861 80.93 -7.86 16.44
C PRO A 861 79.77 -7.64 17.41
N VAL A 862 79.98 -7.99 18.69
CA VAL A 862 78.98 -7.83 19.77
C VAL A 862 78.89 -6.37 20.22
N ALA A 863 77.72 -5.76 20.05
CA ALA A 863 77.40 -4.39 20.46
C ALA A 863 76.63 -4.31 21.79
N SER A 864 75.77 -5.28 22.09
CA SER A 864 75.03 -5.37 23.36
C SER A 864 74.60 -6.81 23.65
N VAL A 865 74.37 -7.16 24.92
CA VAL A 865 73.76 -8.45 25.33
C VAL A 865 72.76 -8.22 26.46
N GLY A 866 71.55 -8.76 26.34
CA GLY A 866 70.52 -8.66 27.37
C GLY A 866 69.44 -9.76 27.31
N PRO A 867 68.67 -9.98 28.39
CA PRO A 867 67.60 -10.97 28.43
C PRO A 867 66.37 -10.55 27.60
N HIS A 868 65.77 -11.49 26.86
CA HIS A 868 64.60 -11.25 26.02
C HIS A 868 63.32 -11.83 26.66
N ARG A 869 62.32 -10.99 26.97
CA ARG A 869 61.04 -11.38 27.62
C ARG A 869 59.85 -10.64 27.00
N ARG A 870 59.16 -11.21 26.00
CA ARG A 870 57.92 -10.65 25.42
C ARG A 870 56.86 -11.74 25.18
N LEU A 871 55.61 -11.51 25.61
CA LEU A 871 54.47 -12.40 25.35
C LEU A 871 54.19 -12.59 23.85
N GLU A 872 54.56 -11.61 23.04
CA GLU A 872 54.43 -11.63 21.58
C GLU A 872 55.14 -12.81 20.93
N ASP A 873 56.38 -13.09 21.34
CA ASP A 873 57.21 -14.16 20.76
C ASP A 873 56.74 -15.55 21.22
N ALA A 874 56.28 -15.67 22.47
CA ALA A 874 55.67 -16.89 22.99
C ALA A 874 54.36 -17.22 22.26
N PHE A 875 53.53 -16.22 22.00
CA PHE A 875 52.28 -16.38 21.25
C PHE A 875 52.50 -16.79 19.79
N LEU A 876 53.48 -16.17 19.11
CA LEU A 876 53.87 -16.56 17.75
C LEU A 876 54.38 -18.00 17.69
N THR A 877 55.13 -18.45 18.71
CA THR A 877 55.57 -19.85 18.82
C THR A 877 54.39 -20.81 19.00
N LEU A 878 53.43 -20.47 19.87
CA LEU A 878 52.27 -21.31 20.18
C LEU A 878 51.29 -21.47 19.01
N ILE A 879 51.16 -20.45 18.15
CA ILE A 879 50.27 -20.49 16.98
C ILE A 879 51.02 -20.96 15.72
N GLY A 880 52.29 -20.59 15.55
CA GLY A 880 53.12 -20.93 14.39
C GLY A 880 53.64 -22.37 14.36
N GLY A 881 53.77 -23.03 15.52
CA GLY A 881 54.26 -24.42 15.63
C GLY A 881 53.29 -25.52 15.18
N SER A 882 52.14 -25.16 14.60
CA SER A 882 51.17 -26.13 14.07
C SER A 882 50.83 -25.86 12.60
N ALA A 883 51.87 -25.89 11.77
CA ALA A 883 51.80 -25.98 10.31
C ALA A 883 52.20 -27.39 9.83
#